data_AF-A0A2D9D5V2-F1
#
_entry.id   AF-A0A2D9D5V2-F1
#
_cell.length_a   1.000
_cell.length_b   1.000
_cell.length_c   1.000
_cell.angle_alpha   90.00
_cell.angle_beta   90.00
_cell.angle_gamma   90.00
#
_symmetry.space_group_name_H-M   'P 1'
#
loop_
_entity.id
_entity.type
_entity.pdbx_description
1 polymer ?
#
loop_
_entity_poly.entity_id
_entity_poly.type
_entity_poly.pdbx_seq_one_letter_code
_entity_poly.pdbx_strand_id
1 'polypeptide(L)'
;MEKNIIAVVQARMTSKRFPGKVLKKIYKEMNSIDLMYKRLSNSKTVKKIVFAIPKNKNNKQLKDYIKLKKYFYYEGKELDVLNRVYCAARKFKAKHVIRLTADCPLIDGKTLDRHIDFYFRSKSDYITNQLNRTYPDGYDIEIIGFNLLKKINKEARLKEDREHVTIYLKRKRINIKSLNFHKDLSNLRLTLDYKQDLVFIRKLILNFKKINFTLVDIYNFCKKNKKIHKNVNYSKLSRGQSLWTEAKKITPPGSMLFSKNPDIFLKSNSPAYFSKAKGCYIWDLDGKKYVDFCYMGVGTNILGYSNSKVDSKVKKIIDKGTCSTLNSREDIDLAKKIIDLHPWFDAVRFGRGGADTNSIAIRLSRSLTKNNKIAICGYHGWHDWYLSANYKSKSLDNFLFKNVEIKGVPNYQKNQSFVFEFNNLNSFYKLMKKKGFCAVIMEVQRNIKPNLNFLKSIRKFCSKNNIVLIFDECSSGFREVLGGIHKKFKVYPDLAMFSKSIGNGYPITVLAGKSRILNESYNTFVSSTYWSERIGPTAALASINEMERLKSWKIITQKGRYIKNKILKISKKNKINLKFNESLSIINFKIFGKYDHSVYKNFISQEMLKKKFICNDTIYVSVAHTNKLINRYLKELELVFKKIYLYEKNEELFVKLEQDLSNIEFFKRLN
;
A
#
# COMPACT_ATOMS: atom_id res chain seq x y z
N MET A 1 -20.27 -21.68 -51.41
CA MET A 1 -19.43 -20.46 -51.32
C MET A 1 -18.75 -20.41 -49.95
N GLU A 2 -17.42 -20.30 -49.89
CA GLU A 2 -16.69 -20.16 -48.61
C GLU A 2 -17.18 -18.92 -47.82
N LYS A 3 -17.72 -19.16 -46.62
CA LYS A 3 -18.11 -18.13 -45.66
C LYS A 3 -16.85 -17.62 -44.95
N ASN A 4 -16.12 -16.67 -45.55
CA ASN A 4 -14.94 -16.08 -44.90
C ASN A 4 -15.35 -15.12 -43.77
N ILE A 5 -15.57 -15.69 -42.57
CA ILE A 5 -16.01 -14.98 -41.36
C ILE A 5 -14.79 -14.67 -40.49
N ILE A 6 -14.61 -13.38 -40.16
CA ILE A 6 -13.46 -12.91 -39.38
C ILE A 6 -13.93 -12.17 -38.14
N ALA A 7 -13.39 -12.55 -36.99
CA ALA A 7 -13.59 -11.82 -35.74
C ALA A 7 -12.58 -10.68 -35.65
N VAL A 8 -13.05 -9.43 -35.65
CA VAL A 8 -12.22 -8.24 -35.47
C VAL A 8 -12.39 -7.73 -34.05
N VAL A 9 -11.32 -7.91 -33.25
CA VAL A 9 -11.28 -7.55 -31.82
C VAL A 9 -10.61 -6.20 -31.65
N GLN A 10 -11.35 -5.21 -31.14
CA GLN A 10 -10.81 -3.88 -30.85
C GLN A 10 -10.00 -3.92 -29.55
N ALA A 11 -8.71 -3.58 -29.61
CA ALA A 11 -7.83 -3.60 -28.43
C ALA A 11 -7.01 -2.32 -28.31
N ARG A 12 -6.92 -1.76 -27.10
CA ARG A 12 -6.10 -0.59 -26.78
C ARG A 12 -5.56 -0.62 -25.36
N MET A 13 -4.41 0.02 -25.14
CA MET A 13 -3.81 0.24 -23.83
C MET A 13 -4.44 1.41 -23.09
N THR A 14 -4.95 2.40 -23.83
CA THR A 14 -5.53 3.65 -23.32
C THR A 14 -6.97 3.41 -22.84
N SER A 15 -7.16 3.33 -21.52
CA SER A 15 -8.46 3.20 -20.85
C SER A 15 -8.49 4.15 -19.66
N LYS A 16 -9.56 4.95 -19.52
CA LYS A 16 -9.72 5.87 -18.38
C LYS A 16 -9.85 5.13 -17.05
N ARG A 17 -10.57 4.01 -17.04
CA ARG A 17 -10.96 3.27 -15.82
C ARG A 17 -9.92 2.24 -15.37
N PHE A 18 -9.30 1.54 -16.33
CA PHE A 18 -8.28 0.53 -16.04
C PHE A 18 -7.22 0.48 -17.16
N PRO A 19 -6.19 1.36 -17.09
CA PRO A 19 -5.12 1.40 -18.08
C PRO A 19 -4.39 0.06 -18.24
N GLY A 20 -4.11 -0.31 -19.49
CA GLY A 20 -3.41 -1.55 -19.84
C GLY A 20 -4.17 -2.84 -19.51
N LYS A 21 -5.49 -2.78 -19.34
CA LYS A 21 -6.36 -3.91 -18.98
C LYS A 21 -6.16 -5.16 -19.86
N VAL A 22 -5.99 -4.98 -21.16
CA VAL A 22 -5.83 -6.06 -22.14
C VAL A 22 -4.57 -6.91 -21.93
N LEU A 23 -3.53 -6.38 -21.28
CA LEU A 23 -2.28 -7.09 -20.95
C LEU A 23 -2.18 -7.48 -19.47
N LYS A 24 -3.26 -7.39 -18.69
CA LYS A 24 -3.22 -7.87 -17.30
C LYS A 24 -3.22 -9.39 -17.26
N LYS A 25 -2.32 -9.96 -16.47
CA LYS A 25 -2.24 -11.41 -16.22
C LYS A 25 -3.54 -11.91 -15.60
N ILE A 26 -4.20 -12.88 -16.22
CA ILE A 26 -5.36 -13.58 -15.66
C ILE A 26 -4.85 -14.75 -14.80
N TYR A 27 -4.20 -15.74 -15.41
CA TYR A 27 -3.82 -16.98 -14.74
C TYR A 27 -2.48 -17.49 -15.27
N LYS A 28 -1.53 -17.79 -14.37
CA LYS A 28 -0.13 -18.08 -14.73
C LYS A 28 0.43 -16.98 -15.66
N GLU A 29 1.02 -17.36 -16.79
CA GLU A 29 1.57 -16.44 -17.79
C GLU A 29 0.54 -15.97 -18.84
N MET A 30 -0.75 -16.26 -18.65
CA MET A 30 -1.82 -15.91 -19.59
C MET A 30 -2.38 -14.51 -19.33
N ASN A 31 -2.30 -13.61 -20.31
CA ASN A 31 -2.89 -12.28 -20.25
C ASN A 31 -4.38 -12.28 -20.65
N SER A 32 -5.09 -11.19 -20.36
CA SER A 32 -6.52 -11.06 -20.73
C SER A 32 -6.76 -11.23 -22.24
N ILE A 33 -5.86 -10.67 -23.06
CA ILE A 33 -5.94 -10.82 -24.51
C ILE A 33 -5.77 -12.29 -24.96
N ASP A 34 -4.91 -13.06 -24.28
CA ASP A 34 -4.73 -14.49 -24.58
C ASP A 34 -5.97 -15.29 -24.21
N LEU A 35 -6.61 -14.96 -23.09
CA LEU A 35 -7.86 -15.61 -22.67
C LEU A 35 -8.93 -15.43 -23.75
N MET A 36 -9.11 -14.19 -24.23
CA MET A 36 -10.08 -13.90 -25.28
C MET A 36 -9.73 -14.64 -26.58
N TYR A 37 -8.48 -14.56 -27.03
CA TYR A 37 -8.04 -15.24 -28.25
C TYR A 37 -8.36 -16.74 -28.19
N LYS A 38 -7.92 -17.43 -27.14
CA LYS A 38 -8.14 -18.87 -26.99
C LYS A 38 -9.62 -19.25 -26.91
N ARG A 39 -10.45 -18.45 -26.23
CA ARG A 39 -11.90 -18.71 -26.13
C ARG A 39 -12.62 -18.53 -27.46
N LEU A 40 -12.22 -17.54 -28.24
CA LEU A 40 -12.75 -17.33 -29.60
C LEU A 40 -12.25 -18.38 -30.59
N SER A 41 -11.01 -18.87 -30.44
CA SER A 41 -10.44 -19.93 -31.29
C SER A 41 -11.19 -21.26 -31.18
N ASN A 42 -12.03 -21.44 -30.16
CA ASN A 42 -12.90 -22.61 -30.04
C ASN A 42 -14.17 -22.54 -30.91
N SER A 43 -14.41 -21.42 -31.61
CA SER A 43 -15.49 -21.32 -32.60
C SER A 43 -15.20 -22.25 -33.78
N LYS A 44 -16.23 -22.96 -34.25
CA LYS A 44 -16.11 -23.85 -35.42
C LYS A 44 -16.21 -23.09 -36.74
N THR A 45 -16.70 -21.85 -36.71
CA THR A 45 -17.07 -21.09 -37.92
C THR A 45 -16.16 -19.89 -38.19
N VAL A 46 -15.48 -19.34 -37.18
CA VAL A 46 -14.57 -18.21 -37.35
C VAL A 46 -13.23 -18.65 -37.94
N LYS A 47 -12.88 -18.14 -39.12
CA LYS A 47 -11.64 -18.50 -39.82
C LYS A 47 -10.41 -17.84 -39.21
N LYS A 48 -10.54 -16.57 -38.78
CA LYS A 48 -9.43 -15.77 -38.21
C LYS A 48 -9.92 -14.81 -37.14
N ILE A 49 -9.07 -14.58 -36.15
CA ILE A 49 -9.21 -13.53 -35.12
C ILE A 49 -8.15 -12.48 -35.39
N VAL A 50 -8.58 -11.23 -35.59
CA VAL A 50 -7.72 -10.10 -35.95
C VAL A 50 -7.87 -9.00 -34.91
N PHE A 51 -6.76 -8.58 -34.29
CA PHE A 51 -6.75 -7.46 -33.35
C PHE A 51 -6.62 -6.12 -34.08
N ALA A 52 -7.63 -5.25 -33.98
CA ALA A 52 -7.57 -3.89 -34.49
C ALA A 52 -7.07 -2.93 -33.39
N ILE A 53 -5.82 -2.46 -33.53
CA ILE A 53 -5.12 -1.66 -32.50
C ILE A 53 -4.79 -0.23 -32.97
N PRO A 54 -4.76 0.77 -32.07
CA PRO A 54 -4.30 2.11 -32.42
C PRO A 54 -2.81 2.17 -32.79
N LYS A 55 -2.49 2.92 -33.85
CA LYS A 55 -1.12 3.22 -34.30
C LYS A 55 -0.56 4.42 -33.55
N ASN A 56 -0.12 4.23 -32.29
CA ASN A 56 0.52 5.27 -31.49
C ASN A 56 1.51 4.69 -30.45
N LYS A 57 2.34 5.56 -29.84
CA LYS A 57 3.36 5.16 -28.85
C LYS A 57 2.77 4.45 -27.63
N ASN A 58 1.61 4.88 -27.15
CA ASN A 58 0.93 4.30 -25.98
C ASN A 58 0.54 2.83 -26.17
N ASN A 59 0.40 2.37 -27.42
CA ASN A 59 0.04 1.00 -27.76
C ASN A 59 1.24 0.13 -28.21
N LYS A 60 2.48 0.63 -28.12
CA LYS A 60 3.69 -0.12 -28.50
C LYS A 60 3.79 -1.46 -27.75
N GLN A 61 3.58 -1.44 -26.44
CA GLN A 61 3.63 -2.67 -25.61
C GLN A 61 2.61 -3.73 -26.07
N LEU A 62 1.39 -3.31 -26.43
CA LEU A 62 0.36 -4.21 -26.94
C LEU A 62 0.75 -4.80 -28.30
N LYS A 63 1.31 -3.98 -29.19
CA LYS A 63 1.81 -4.42 -30.49
C LYS A 63 2.93 -5.46 -30.35
N ASP A 64 3.92 -5.17 -29.52
CA ASP A 64 5.07 -6.05 -29.29
C ASP A 64 4.60 -7.39 -28.71
N TYR A 65 3.63 -7.36 -27.80
CA TYR A 65 3.01 -8.56 -27.24
C TYR A 65 2.23 -9.38 -28.29
N ILE A 66 1.42 -8.74 -29.12
CA ILE A 66 0.66 -9.40 -30.21
C ILE A 66 1.62 -10.05 -31.23
N LYS A 67 2.72 -9.37 -31.58
CA LYS A 67 3.77 -9.92 -32.44
C LYS A 67 4.44 -11.14 -31.82
N LEU A 68 4.82 -11.06 -30.55
CA LEU A 68 5.42 -12.17 -29.80
C LEU A 68 4.51 -13.41 -29.81
N LYS A 69 3.19 -13.22 -29.70
CA LYS A 69 2.19 -14.30 -29.74
C LYS A 69 1.80 -14.77 -31.14
N LYS A 70 2.32 -14.14 -32.21
CA LYS A 70 1.97 -14.40 -33.62
C LYS A 70 0.47 -14.24 -33.91
N TYR A 71 -0.22 -13.33 -33.23
CA TYR A 71 -1.64 -13.06 -33.48
C TYR A 71 -1.81 -12.11 -34.68
N PHE A 72 -2.88 -12.30 -35.48
CA PHE A 72 -3.18 -11.38 -36.59
C PHE A 72 -3.63 -10.02 -36.06
N TYR A 73 -3.18 -8.94 -36.69
CA TYR A 73 -3.55 -7.59 -36.29
C TYR A 73 -3.56 -6.58 -37.45
N TYR A 74 -4.21 -5.44 -37.21
CA TYR A 74 -4.20 -4.27 -38.06
C TYR A 74 -4.04 -3.00 -37.20
N GLU A 75 -3.20 -2.07 -37.67
CA GLU A 75 -2.94 -0.79 -37.00
C GLU A 75 -3.61 0.36 -37.76
N GLY A 76 -4.25 1.29 -37.05
CA GLY A 76 -4.78 2.53 -37.66
C GLY A 76 -5.04 3.64 -36.65
N LYS A 77 -5.69 4.74 -37.08
CA LYS A 77 -5.94 5.94 -36.26
C LYS A 77 -6.75 5.60 -34.99
N GLU A 78 -6.40 6.15 -33.83
CA GLU A 78 -6.99 5.81 -32.51
C GLU A 78 -8.49 6.13 -32.40
N LEU A 79 -8.92 7.29 -32.89
CA LEU A 79 -10.30 7.75 -32.80
C LEU A 79 -11.19 7.30 -33.98
N ASP A 80 -10.59 6.71 -35.02
CA ASP A 80 -11.32 6.22 -36.19
C ASP A 80 -11.42 4.68 -36.14
N VAL A 81 -12.20 4.20 -35.18
CA VAL A 81 -12.39 2.76 -34.90
C VAL A 81 -13.09 2.07 -36.07
N LEU A 82 -14.09 2.72 -36.67
CA LEU A 82 -14.82 2.23 -37.83
C LEU A 82 -13.85 1.93 -38.98
N ASN A 83 -12.96 2.88 -39.31
CA ASN A 83 -11.98 2.66 -40.36
C ASN A 83 -10.99 1.55 -40.02
N ARG A 84 -10.54 1.45 -38.77
CA ARG A 84 -9.64 0.34 -38.36
C ARG A 84 -10.31 -1.01 -38.56
N VAL A 85 -11.58 -1.15 -38.21
CA VAL A 85 -12.35 -2.39 -38.39
C VAL A 85 -12.54 -2.70 -39.88
N TYR A 86 -12.92 -1.70 -40.69
CA TYR A 86 -13.05 -1.85 -42.15
C TYR A 86 -11.73 -2.27 -42.81
N CYS A 87 -10.62 -1.60 -42.49
CA CYS A 87 -9.32 -1.89 -43.08
C CYS A 87 -8.77 -3.26 -42.62
N ALA A 88 -9.03 -3.66 -41.37
CA ALA A 88 -8.74 -5.01 -40.90
C ALA A 88 -9.53 -6.05 -41.71
N ALA A 89 -10.84 -5.87 -41.84
CA ALA A 89 -11.71 -6.75 -42.62
C ALA A 89 -11.24 -6.86 -44.08
N ARG A 90 -10.91 -5.73 -44.72
CA ARG A 90 -10.41 -5.68 -46.11
C ARG A 90 -9.08 -6.42 -46.26
N LYS A 91 -8.11 -6.17 -45.36
CA LYS A 91 -6.78 -6.80 -45.39
C LYS A 91 -6.86 -8.33 -45.33
N PHE A 92 -7.79 -8.86 -44.54
CA PHE A 92 -7.98 -10.29 -44.38
C PHE A 92 -9.11 -10.87 -45.24
N LYS A 93 -9.59 -10.10 -46.24
CA LYS A 93 -10.60 -10.52 -47.24
C LYS A 93 -11.93 -10.99 -46.61
N ALA A 94 -12.33 -10.46 -45.47
CA ALA A 94 -13.56 -10.87 -44.77
C ALA A 94 -14.79 -10.62 -45.64
N LYS A 95 -15.71 -11.60 -45.70
CA LYS A 95 -17.06 -11.40 -46.25
C LYS A 95 -18.05 -10.97 -45.17
N HIS A 96 -17.86 -11.48 -43.96
CA HIS A 96 -18.65 -11.14 -42.77
C HIS A 96 -17.71 -10.86 -41.60
N VAL A 97 -17.99 -9.80 -40.86
CA VAL A 97 -17.14 -9.31 -39.77
C VAL A 97 -17.89 -9.43 -38.47
N ILE A 98 -17.30 -10.14 -37.51
CA ILE A 98 -17.79 -10.16 -36.14
C ILE A 98 -17.01 -9.11 -35.36
N ARG A 99 -17.68 -8.05 -34.93
CA ARG A 99 -17.07 -6.97 -34.17
C ARG A 99 -17.14 -7.31 -32.68
N LEU A 100 -15.97 -7.32 -32.04
CA LEU A 100 -15.81 -7.60 -30.62
C LEU A 100 -14.84 -6.58 -29.98
N THR A 101 -14.80 -6.53 -28.66
CA THR A 101 -13.89 -5.66 -27.89
C THR A 101 -13.05 -6.45 -26.90
N ALA A 102 -11.77 -6.10 -26.77
CA ALA A 102 -10.81 -6.83 -25.93
C ALA A 102 -11.05 -6.72 -24.42
N ASP A 103 -12.00 -5.88 -24.02
CA ASP A 103 -12.50 -5.77 -22.66
C ASP A 103 -13.68 -6.69 -22.36
N CYS A 104 -14.06 -7.55 -23.30
CA CYS A 104 -15.05 -8.60 -23.12
C CYS A 104 -14.39 -9.98 -23.23
N PRO A 105 -13.40 -10.32 -22.37
CA PRO A 105 -12.55 -11.50 -22.56
C PRO A 105 -13.27 -12.83 -22.31
N LEU A 106 -14.51 -12.80 -21.80
CA LEU A 106 -15.28 -13.98 -21.45
C LEU A 106 -16.16 -14.50 -22.60
N ILE A 107 -16.27 -13.82 -23.74
CA ILE A 107 -17.03 -14.33 -24.89
C ILE A 107 -16.46 -15.68 -25.33
N ASP A 108 -17.34 -16.67 -25.57
CA ASP A 108 -16.97 -18.05 -25.95
C ASP A 108 -17.38 -18.40 -27.38
N GLY A 109 -16.60 -19.31 -28.00
CA GLY A 109 -16.84 -19.76 -29.37
C GLY A 109 -18.22 -20.37 -29.63
N LYS A 110 -18.84 -21.07 -28.67
CA LYS A 110 -20.19 -21.64 -28.87
C LYS A 110 -21.24 -20.55 -28.95
N THR A 111 -21.14 -19.53 -28.10
CA THR A 111 -22.03 -18.37 -28.16
C THR A 111 -21.85 -17.61 -29.49
N LEU A 112 -20.60 -17.51 -29.97
CA LEU A 112 -20.28 -16.88 -31.24
C LEU A 112 -20.90 -17.63 -32.44
N ASP A 113 -20.74 -18.95 -32.48
CA ASP A 113 -21.30 -19.81 -33.54
C ASP A 113 -22.83 -19.68 -33.62
N ARG A 114 -23.53 -19.59 -32.48
CA ARG A 114 -24.99 -19.33 -32.47
C ARG A 114 -25.38 -18.00 -33.09
N HIS A 115 -24.61 -16.94 -32.86
CA HIS A 115 -24.89 -15.63 -33.46
C HIS A 115 -24.66 -15.68 -34.98
N ILE A 116 -23.64 -16.42 -35.42
CA ILE A 116 -23.34 -16.61 -36.84
C ILE A 116 -24.46 -17.40 -37.52
N ASP A 117 -24.96 -18.47 -36.90
CA ASP A 117 -26.08 -19.24 -37.42
C ASP A 117 -27.34 -18.38 -37.54
N PHE A 118 -27.65 -17.57 -36.52
CA PHE A 118 -28.76 -16.63 -36.56
C PHE A 118 -28.60 -15.58 -37.65
N TYR A 119 -27.39 -15.01 -37.82
CA TYR A 119 -27.08 -14.05 -38.88
C TYR A 119 -27.45 -14.60 -40.26
N PHE A 120 -27.02 -15.82 -40.60
CA PHE A 120 -27.34 -16.42 -41.89
C PHE A 120 -28.82 -16.81 -42.03
N ARG A 121 -29.47 -17.32 -40.98
CA ARG A 121 -30.90 -17.65 -41.01
C ARG A 121 -31.77 -16.41 -41.17
N SER A 122 -31.37 -15.30 -40.56
CA SER A 122 -32.11 -14.02 -40.61
C SER A 122 -32.00 -13.30 -41.95
N LYS A 123 -31.14 -13.76 -42.87
CA LYS A 123 -30.84 -13.11 -44.17
C LYS A 123 -30.58 -11.60 -44.04
N SER A 124 -29.99 -11.17 -42.92
CA SER A 124 -29.75 -9.75 -42.60
C SER A 124 -28.30 -9.36 -42.86
N ASP A 125 -28.05 -8.11 -43.27
CA ASP A 125 -26.69 -7.58 -43.44
C ASP A 125 -26.03 -7.12 -42.13
N TYR A 126 -26.82 -7.01 -41.07
CA TYR A 126 -26.36 -6.69 -39.72
C TYR A 126 -27.25 -7.34 -38.67
N ILE A 127 -26.62 -7.96 -37.67
CA ILE A 127 -27.28 -8.39 -36.43
C ILE A 127 -26.55 -7.87 -35.19
N THR A 128 -27.27 -7.79 -34.09
CA THR A 128 -26.74 -7.42 -32.78
C THR A 128 -27.48 -8.15 -31.66
N ASN A 129 -26.92 -8.25 -30.47
CA ASN A 129 -27.65 -8.66 -29.26
C ASN A 129 -27.83 -7.51 -28.26
N GLN A 130 -27.64 -6.27 -28.72
CA GLN A 130 -27.69 -5.08 -27.87
C GLN A 130 -29.01 -4.28 -27.95
N LEU A 131 -29.91 -4.58 -28.88
CA LEU A 131 -31.18 -3.84 -29.01
C LEU A 131 -32.11 -4.16 -27.84
N ASN A 132 -32.42 -5.45 -27.66
CA ASN A 132 -33.11 -5.98 -26.49
C ASN A 132 -32.08 -6.75 -25.67
N ARG A 133 -31.45 -6.05 -24.73
CA ARG A 133 -30.32 -6.61 -23.97
C ARG A 133 -30.81 -7.69 -23.02
N THR A 134 -30.77 -8.96 -23.44
CA THR A 134 -30.97 -10.15 -22.60
C THR A 134 -29.66 -10.87 -22.26
N TYR A 135 -28.59 -10.58 -23.01
CA TYR A 135 -27.24 -11.07 -22.70
C TYR A 135 -26.57 -10.20 -21.64
N PRO A 136 -25.59 -10.73 -20.87
CA PRO A 136 -24.83 -9.94 -19.92
C PRO A 136 -24.09 -8.77 -20.56
N ASP A 137 -23.81 -7.74 -19.75
CA ASP A 137 -22.83 -6.72 -20.10
C ASP A 137 -21.45 -7.37 -20.28
N GLY A 138 -20.79 -7.15 -21.41
CA GLY A 138 -19.56 -7.85 -21.78
C GLY A 138 -19.74 -9.12 -22.62
N TYR A 139 -20.95 -9.37 -23.11
CA TYR A 139 -21.25 -10.39 -24.12
C TYR A 139 -21.82 -9.78 -25.41
N ASP A 140 -21.42 -8.54 -25.71
CA ASP A 140 -21.92 -7.80 -26.87
C ASP A 140 -21.29 -8.34 -28.18
N ILE A 141 -22.12 -8.90 -29.05
CA ILE A 141 -21.72 -9.51 -30.33
C ILE A 141 -22.49 -8.82 -31.46
N GLU A 142 -21.73 -8.34 -32.45
CA GLU A 142 -22.27 -7.67 -33.62
C GLU A 142 -21.67 -8.31 -34.88
N ILE A 143 -22.51 -8.67 -35.85
CA ILE A 143 -22.05 -9.25 -37.12
C ILE A 143 -22.51 -8.35 -38.25
N ILE A 144 -21.57 -7.90 -39.08
CA ILE A 144 -21.80 -6.95 -40.18
C ILE A 144 -21.27 -7.56 -41.49
N GLY A 145 -22.07 -7.52 -42.55
CA GLY A 145 -21.63 -7.85 -43.90
C GLY A 145 -20.58 -6.86 -44.42
N PHE A 146 -19.58 -7.33 -45.16
CA PHE A 146 -18.48 -6.48 -45.62
C PHE A 146 -18.95 -5.29 -46.48
N ASN A 147 -19.95 -5.50 -47.34
CA ASN A 147 -20.51 -4.44 -48.19
C ASN A 147 -21.18 -3.33 -47.36
N LEU A 148 -21.95 -3.72 -46.34
CA LEU A 148 -22.54 -2.76 -45.41
C LEU A 148 -21.45 -2.03 -44.61
N LEU A 149 -20.43 -2.73 -44.13
CA LEU A 149 -19.28 -2.13 -43.43
C LEU A 149 -18.53 -1.12 -44.32
N LYS A 150 -18.35 -1.45 -45.61
CA LYS A 150 -17.75 -0.55 -46.61
C LYS A 150 -18.60 0.70 -46.81
N LYS A 151 -19.93 0.53 -46.95
CA LYS A 151 -20.89 1.63 -47.10
C LYS A 151 -20.83 2.59 -45.90
N ILE A 152 -20.97 2.08 -44.68
CA ILE A 152 -20.95 2.94 -43.49
C ILE A 152 -19.59 3.62 -43.27
N ASN A 153 -18.47 2.96 -43.60
CA ASN A 153 -17.16 3.59 -43.53
C ASN A 153 -17.00 4.73 -44.57
N LYS A 154 -17.71 4.66 -45.71
CA LYS A 154 -17.75 5.74 -46.71
C LYS A 154 -18.69 6.87 -46.31
N GLU A 155 -19.79 6.60 -45.62
CA GLU A 155 -20.86 7.59 -45.33
C GLU A 155 -20.72 8.27 -43.96
N ALA A 156 -20.22 7.58 -42.93
CA ALA A 156 -20.11 8.15 -41.58
C ALA A 156 -19.15 9.34 -41.55
N ARG A 157 -19.63 10.50 -41.08
CA ARG A 157 -18.85 11.74 -40.93
C ARG A 157 -18.71 12.20 -39.49
N LEU A 158 -19.71 11.95 -38.64
CA LEU A 158 -19.69 12.38 -37.25
C LEU A 158 -18.63 11.62 -36.45
N LYS A 159 -17.95 12.32 -35.54
CA LYS A 159 -16.89 11.74 -34.70
C LYS A 159 -17.36 10.51 -33.93
N GLU A 160 -18.58 10.58 -33.38
CA GLU A 160 -19.20 9.49 -32.64
C GLU A 160 -19.41 8.23 -33.51
N ASP A 161 -19.80 8.39 -34.78
CA ASP A 161 -19.98 7.28 -35.72
C ASP A 161 -18.65 6.61 -36.09
N ARG A 162 -17.57 7.39 -36.13
CA ARG A 162 -16.22 6.89 -36.39
C ARG A 162 -15.65 6.16 -35.19
N GLU A 163 -15.96 6.60 -33.97
CA GLU A 163 -15.51 5.96 -32.73
C GLU A 163 -16.33 4.71 -32.37
N HIS A 164 -17.64 4.77 -32.55
CA HIS A 164 -18.58 3.70 -32.23
C HIS A 164 -19.17 3.11 -33.52
N VAL A 165 -18.46 2.11 -34.04
CA VAL A 165 -18.63 1.45 -35.36
C VAL A 165 -20.07 1.29 -35.86
N THR A 166 -21.02 0.97 -34.99
CA THR A 166 -22.41 0.63 -35.37
C THR A 166 -23.45 1.68 -34.99
N ILE A 167 -23.06 2.80 -34.36
CA ILE A 167 -24.01 3.89 -34.00
C ILE A 167 -24.67 4.48 -35.25
N TYR A 168 -23.91 4.62 -36.34
CA TYR A 168 -24.45 5.07 -37.63
C TYR A 168 -25.63 4.22 -38.10
N LEU A 169 -25.54 2.89 -37.98
CA LEU A 169 -26.60 1.95 -38.38
C LEU A 169 -27.87 2.13 -37.53
N LYS A 170 -27.70 2.33 -36.22
CA LYS A 170 -28.81 2.59 -35.28
C LYS A 170 -29.51 3.91 -35.61
N ARG A 171 -28.74 4.96 -35.92
CA ARG A 171 -29.29 6.28 -36.28
C ARG A 171 -30.08 6.27 -37.59
N LYS A 172 -29.62 5.51 -38.58
CA LYS A 172 -30.26 5.39 -39.91
C LYS A 172 -31.45 4.44 -39.95
N ARG A 173 -31.89 3.87 -38.82
CA ARG A 173 -33.07 2.97 -38.70
C ARG A 173 -33.08 1.84 -39.74
N ILE A 174 -31.92 1.28 -40.06
CA ILE A 174 -31.83 0.10 -40.93
C ILE A 174 -32.61 -1.05 -40.24
N ASN A 175 -33.14 -2.01 -41.00
CA ASN A 175 -33.78 -3.19 -40.44
C ASN A 175 -32.74 -4.04 -39.66
N ILE A 176 -32.66 -3.84 -38.33
CA ILE A 176 -31.71 -4.52 -37.47
C ILE A 176 -32.42 -5.72 -36.81
N LYS A 177 -31.90 -6.93 -37.03
CA LYS A 177 -32.37 -8.11 -36.28
C LYS A 177 -31.54 -8.27 -35.01
N SER A 178 -32.22 -8.55 -33.90
CA SER A 178 -31.58 -8.81 -32.61
C SER A 178 -31.77 -10.23 -32.13
N LEU A 179 -30.66 -10.88 -31.72
CA LEU A 179 -30.72 -12.20 -31.11
C LEU A 179 -30.87 -12.05 -29.60
N ASN A 180 -32.00 -12.52 -29.07
CA ASN A 180 -32.22 -12.61 -27.64
C ASN A 180 -31.70 -13.94 -27.09
N PHE A 181 -31.33 -13.94 -25.82
CA PHE A 181 -31.06 -15.15 -25.04
C PHE A 181 -32.38 -15.64 -24.47
N HIS A 182 -32.60 -16.96 -24.45
CA HIS A 182 -33.84 -17.58 -23.95
C HIS A 182 -34.17 -17.23 -22.48
N LYS A 183 -33.19 -16.73 -21.74
CA LYS A 183 -33.32 -16.26 -20.36
C LYS A 183 -32.74 -14.86 -20.25
N ASP A 184 -33.38 -13.96 -19.52
CA ASP A 184 -32.81 -12.64 -19.27
C ASP A 184 -31.63 -12.72 -18.28
N LEU A 185 -30.43 -12.46 -18.79
CA LEU A 185 -29.16 -12.40 -18.06
C LEU A 185 -28.53 -11.00 -18.07
N SER A 186 -29.29 -9.98 -18.47
CA SER A 186 -28.83 -8.58 -18.59
C SER A 186 -28.28 -7.99 -17.29
N ASN A 187 -28.74 -8.52 -16.15
CA ASN A 187 -28.28 -8.15 -14.80
C ASN A 187 -26.84 -8.61 -14.47
N LEU A 188 -26.23 -9.46 -15.30
CA LEU A 188 -24.84 -9.88 -15.13
C LEU A 188 -23.89 -8.91 -15.84
N ARG A 189 -22.75 -8.65 -15.21
CA ARG A 189 -21.67 -7.83 -15.79
C ARG A 189 -20.37 -8.63 -15.85
N LEU A 190 -19.92 -8.89 -17.07
CA LEU A 190 -18.84 -9.78 -17.47
C LEU A 190 -17.75 -9.07 -18.30
N THR A 191 -17.68 -7.73 -18.21
CA THR A 191 -16.61 -6.93 -18.85
C THR A 191 -15.32 -6.96 -18.03
N LEU A 192 -14.25 -6.38 -18.56
CA LEU A 192 -12.99 -6.06 -17.90
C LEU A 192 -12.79 -4.54 -17.99
N ASP A 193 -13.46 -3.75 -17.17
CA ASP A 193 -13.28 -2.29 -17.10
C ASP A 193 -12.62 -1.81 -15.82
N TYR A 194 -12.72 -2.60 -14.76
CA TYR A 194 -12.19 -2.32 -13.44
C TYR A 194 -11.33 -3.47 -12.93
N LYS A 195 -10.60 -3.24 -11.84
CA LYS A 195 -9.74 -4.26 -11.23
C LYS A 195 -10.54 -5.42 -10.62
N GLN A 196 -11.74 -5.14 -10.14
CA GLN A 196 -12.65 -6.14 -9.58
C GLN A 196 -13.09 -7.16 -10.64
N ASP A 197 -13.27 -6.70 -11.88
CA ASP A 197 -13.58 -7.56 -13.01
C ASP A 197 -12.45 -8.58 -13.27
N LEU A 198 -11.19 -8.15 -13.16
CA LEU A 198 -10.03 -9.03 -13.25
C LEU A 198 -10.04 -10.10 -12.15
N VAL A 199 -10.38 -9.72 -10.92
CA VAL A 199 -10.52 -10.67 -9.79
C VAL A 199 -11.63 -11.68 -10.06
N PHE A 200 -12.77 -11.22 -10.57
CA PHE A 200 -13.89 -12.09 -10.92
C PHE A 200 -13.51 -13.08 -12.03
N ILE A 201 -12.91 -12.60 -13.12
CA ILE A 201 -12.40 -13.45 -14.21
C ILE A 201 -11.41 -14.48 -13.67
N ARG A 202 -10.48 -14.09 -12.79
CA ARG A 202 -9.54 -15.02 -12.13
C ARG A 202 -10.27 -16.12 -11.37
N LYS A 203 -11.25 -15.76 -10.54
CA LYS A 203 -12.05 -16.72 -9.77
C LYS A 203 -12.80 -17.69 -10.68
N LEU A 204 -13.35 -17.22 -11.81
CA LEU A 204 -13.96 -18.09 -12.81
C LEU A 204 -12.97 -19.11 -13.37
N ILE A 205 -11.82 -18.65 -13.89
CA ILE A 205 -10.81 -19.55 -14.49
C ILE A 205 -10.35 -20.62 -13.50
N LEU A 206 -10.15 -20.23 -12.24
CA LEU A 206 -9.68 -21.12 -11.18
C LEU A 206 -10.74 -22.13 -10.75
N ASN A 207 -12.01 -21.71 -10.68
CA ASN A 207 -13.11 -22.62 -10.36
C ASN A 207 -13.26 -23.70 -11.42
N PHE A 208 -13.20 -23.34 -12.70
CA PHE A 208 -13.37 -24.30 -13.78
C PHE A 208 -12.09 -25.09 -14.10
N LYS A 209 -10.92 -24.60 -13.69
CA LYS A 209 -9.58 -25.13 -14.03
C LYS A 209 -9.33 -25.28 -15.54
N LYS A 210 -10.20 -24.71 -16.37
CA LYS A 210 -10.18 -24.73 -17.84
C LYS A 210 -10.77 -23.45 -18.40
N ILE A 211 -10.52 -23.17 -19.67
CA ILE A 211 -11.04 -21.97 -20.36
C ILE A 211 -12.24 -22.26 -21.27
N ASN A 212 -12.71 -23.50 -21.37
CA ASN A 212 -13.78 -23.92 -22.30
C ASN A 212 -15.17 -23.96 -21.63
N PHE A 213 -15.45 -23.07 -20.69
CA PHE A 213 -16.77 -22.90 -20.08
C PHE A 213 -17.60 -21.88 -20.87
N THR A 214 -18.91 -22.09 -20.90
CA THR A 214 -19.91 -21.31 -21.65
C THR A 214 -20.54 -20.21 -20.79
N LEU A 215 -21.33 -19.32 -21.41
CA LEU A 215 -22.16 -18.36 -20.70
C LEU A 215 -23.08 -19.01 -19.65
N VAL A 216 -23.64 -20.19 -19.94
CA VAL A 216 -24.50 -20.94 -19.03
C VAL A 216 -23.72 -21.41 -17.79
N ASP A 217 -22.47 -21.84 -17.97
CA ASP A 217 -21.59 -22.23 -16.87
C ASP A 217 -21.29 -21.03 -15.95
N ILE A 218 -21.02 -19.85 -16.54
CA ILE A 218 -20.78 -18.61 -15.79
C ILE A 218 -22.03 -18.25 -14.98
N TYR A 219 -23.22 -18.32 -15.58
CA TYR A 219 -24.48 -18.06 -14.89
C TYR A 219 -24.68 -19.02 -13.69
N ASN A 220 -24.46 -20.33 -13.91
CA ASN A 220 -24.57 -21.33 -12.85
C ASN A 220 -23.55 -21.11 -11.72
N PHE A 221 -22.32 -20.72 -12.07
CA PHE A 221 -21.30 -20.33 -11.10
C PHE A 221 -21.76 -19.12 -10.27
N CYS A 222 -22.30 -18.07 -10.90
CA CYS A 222 -22.78 -16.87 -10.21
C CYS A 222 -23.97 -17.19 -9.29
N LYS A 223 -24.89 -18.06 -9.73
CA LYS A 223 -26.04 -18.51 -8.93
C LYS A 223 -25.60 -19.26 -7.67
N LYS A 224 -24.62 -20.16 -7.78
CA LYS A 224 -24.05 -20.91 -6.64
C LYS A 224 -23.20 -20.01 -5.72
N ASN A 225 -22.54 -19.00 -6.28
CA ASN A 225 -21.61 -18.13 -5.56
C ASN A 225 -22.14 -16.69 -5.45
N LYS A 226 -23.33 -16.52 -4.86
CA LYS A 226 -24.00 -15.21 -4.73
C LYS A 226 -23.08 -14.12 -4.13
N LYS A 227 -22.16 -14.46 -3.21
CA LYS A 227 -21.17 -13.52 -2.62
C LYS A 227 -20.05 -13.09 -3.59
N ILE A 228 -19.67 -13.95 -4.54
CA ILE A 228 -18.58 -13.66 -5.49
C ILE A 228 -19.05 -12.68 -6.58
N HIS A 229 -20.30 -12.80 -7.02
CA HIS A 229 -20.92 -11.86 -7.97
C HIS A 229 -21.52 -10.62 -7.30
N LYS A 230 -21.98 -10.70 -6.04
CA LYS A 230 -22.46 -9.52 -5.28
C LYS A 230 -21.39 -8.44 -5.09
N ASN A 231 -20.10 -8.75 -5.27
CA ASN A 231 -19.03 -7.75 -5.28
C ASN A 231 -18.87 -6.99 -6.62
N VAL A 232 -19.76 -7.25 -7.59
CA VAL A 232 -19.95 -6.42 -8.80
C VAL A 232 -21.17 -5.49 -8.63
N ASN A 233 -22.04 -5.73 -7.64
CA ASN A 233 -22.83 -4.66 -7.06
C ASN A 233 -21.93 -3.92 -6.08
N TYR A 234 -21.89 -2.60 -6.19
CA TYR A 234 -21.23 -1.71 -5.25
C TYR A 234 -21.66 -2.07 -3.82
N SER A 235 -20.86 -2.89 -3.12
CA SER A 235 -20.90 -2.93 -1.67
C SER A 235 -20.66 -1.48 -1.28
N LYS A 236 -21.70 -0.80 -0.77
CA LYS A 236 -21.62 0.59 -0.37
C LYS A 236 -20.30 0.76 0.40
N LEU A 237 -19.37 1.53 -0.17
CA LEU A 237 -18.08 1.78 0.48
C LEU A 237 -18.41 2.23 1.90
N SER A 238 -17.66 1.72 2.87
CA SER A 238 -17.77 2.22 4.24
C SER A 238 -17.60 3.74 4.21
N ARG A 239 -18.22 4.47 5.12
CA ARG A 239 -18.10 5.94 5.14
C ARG A 239 -16.63 6.37 5.13
N GLY A 240 -15.77 5.61 5.83
CA GLY A 240 -14.33 5.82 5.80
C GLY A 240 -13.66 5.59 4.43
N GLN A 241 -14.06 4.56 3.67
CA GLN A 241 -13.47 4.30 2.34
C GLN A 241 -13.96 5.29 1.27
N SER A 242 -15.22 5.76 1.38
CA SER A 242 -15.72 6.87 0.57
C SER A 242 -14.89 8.12 0.83
N LEU A 243 -14.67 8.49 2.10
CA LEU A 243 -13.84 9.63 2.47
C LEU A 243 -12.39 9.47 2.04
N TRP A 244 -11.82 8.25 2.10
CA TRP A 244 -10.46 7.97 1.62
C TRP A 244 -10.32 8.22 0.11
N THR A 245 -11.35 7.90 -0.67
CA THR A 245 -11.38 8.16 -2.11
C THR A 245 -11.40 9.64 -2.42
N GLU A 246 -12.09 10.44 -1.62
CA GLU A 246 -12.10 11.90 -1.70
C GLU A 246 -10.76 12.50 -1.25
N ALA A 247 -10.23 12.07 -0.11
CA ALA A 247 -8.99 12.58 0.46
C ALA A 247 -7.79 12.42 -0.47
N LYS A 248 -7.74 11.36 -1.29
CA LYS A 248 -6.71 11.20 -2.35
C LYS A 248 -6.70 12.33 -3.37
N LYS A 249 -7.82 13.04 -3.56
CA LYS A 249 -7.93 14.15 -4.51
C LYS A 249 -7.47 15.47 -3.89
N ILE A 250 -7.69 15.66 -2.59
CA ILE A 250 -7.51 16.96 -1.90
C ILE A 250 -6.31 16.98 -0.92
N THR A 251 -5.76 15.82 -0.57
CA THR A 251 -4.64 15.70 0.36
C THR A 251 -3.64 14.67 -0.17
N PRO A 252 -2.80 14.96 -1.17
CA PRO A 252 -1.87 13.97 -1.72
C PRO A 252 -0.90 13.43 -0.65
N PRO A 253 -0.67 12.11 -0.52
CA PRO A 253 -1.17 10.98 -1.33
C PRO A 253 -2.50 10.34 -0.83
N GLY A 254 -3.19 11.00 0.08
CA GLY A 254 -4.50 10.70 0.66
C GLY A 254 -4.52 10.95 2.16
N SER A 255 -3.35 10.95 2.80
CA SER A 255 -3.17 11.11 4.24
C SER A 255 -1.92 11.94 4.55
N MET A 256 -1.95 12.71 5.63
CA MET A 256 -0.80 13.49 6.13
C MET A 256 0.38 12.63 6.62
N LEU A 257 0.16 11.34 6.88
CA LEU A 257 1.20 10.43 7.35
C LEU A 257 1.19 9.13 6.55
N PHE A 258 2.30 8.85 5.86
CA PHE A 258 2.48 7.63 5.06
C PHE A 258 2.07 6.36 5.79
N SER A 259 2.51 6.17 7.04
CA SER A 259 2.22 4.95 7.82
C SER A 259 0.75 4.76 8.22
N LYS A 260 -0.09 5.81 8.08
CA LYS A 260 -1.55 5.73 8.29
C LYS A 260 -2.34 5.55 7.00
N ASN A 261 -1.66 5.38 5.86
CA ASN A 261 -2.34 5.07 4.60
C ASN A 261 -3.03 3.69 4.71
N PRO A 262 -4.38 3.62 4.64
CA PRO A 262 -5.12 2.37 4.79
C PRO A 262 -4.81 1.35 3.69
N ASP A 263 -4.34 1.79 2.52
CA ASP A 263 -3.97 0.91 1.41
C ASP A 263 -2.69 0.10 1.71
N ILE A 264 -1.93 0.42 2.76
CA ILE A 264 -0.80 -0.39 3.27
C ILE A 264 -1.27 -1.70 3.93
N PHE A 265 -2.51 -1.72 4.45
CA PHE A 265 -3.05 -2.86 5.20
C PHE A 265 -3.84 -3.80 4.30
N LEU A 266 -4.95 -3.29 3.75
CA LEU A 266 -5.85 -3.95 2.79
C LEU A 266 -6.48 -2.87 1.93
N LYS A 267 -6.25 -2.97 0.63
CA LYS A 267 -6.68 -1.96 -0.32
C LYS A 267 -8.20 -1.94 -0.49
N SER A 268 -8.82 -0.77 -0.31
CA SER A 268 -10.27 -0.54 -0.46
C SER A 268 -11.18 -1.20 0.58
N ASN A 269 -10.64 -1.82 1.63
CA ASN A 269 -11.47 -2.52 2.64
C ASN A 269 -10.92 -2.42 4.07
N SER A 270 -9.77 -1.78 4.28
CA SER A 270 -9.31 -1.43 5.63
C SER A 270 -10.17 -0.33 6.22
N PRO A 271 -10.38 -0.29 7.54
CA PRO A 271 -10.83 0.93 8.21
C PRO A 271 -9.87 2.07 7.88
N ALA A 272 -10.38 3.14 7.25
CA ALA A 272 -9.56 4.27 6.80
C ALA A 272 -9.55 5.44 7.79
N TYR A 273 -10.65 5.63 8.50
CA TYR A 273 -10.86 6.72 9.46
C TYR A 273 -11.50 6.17 10.73
N PHE A 274 -11.29 6.86 11.84
CA PHE A 274 -11.86 6.53 13.13
C PHE A 274 -12.71 7.68 13.65
N SER A 275 -13.78 7.36 14.36
CA SER A 275 -14.61 8.31 15.12
C SER A 275 -14.17 8.39 16.59
N LYS A 276 -13.63 7.28 17.13
CA LYS A 276 -13.26 7.16 18.54
C LYS A 276 -12.15 6.12 18.72
N ALA A 277 -11.31 6.32 19.74
CA ALA A 277 -10.36 5.32 20.22
C ALA A 277 -10.25 5.33 21.75
N LYS A 278 -10.16 4.16 22.39
CA LYS A 278 -10.03 4.01 23.86
C LYS A 278 -9.33 2.68 24.20
N GLY A 279 -8.33 2.72 25.07
CA GLY A 279 -7.54 1.53 25.40
C GLY A 279 -6.78 1.02 24.17
N CYS A 280 -7.10 -0.18 23.69
CA CYS A 280 -6.61 -0.72 22.42
C CYS A 280 -7.74 -0.88 21.39
N TYR A 281 -8.86 -0.17 21.56
CA TYR A 281 -10.00 -0.23 20.66
C TYR A 281 -10.10 1.00 19.78
N ILE A 282 -10.53 0.79 18.53
CA ILE A 282 -10.83 1.82 17.54
C ILE A 282 -12.27 1.60 17.04
N TRP A 283 -13.03 2.68 16.90
CA TRP A 283 -14.32 2.69 16.24
C TRP A 283 -14.17 3.45 14.93
N ASP A 284 -14.57 2.84 13.81
CA ASP A 284 -14.59 3.52 12.52
C ASP A 284 -15.75 4.53 12.42
N LEU A 285 -15.86 5.21 11.27
CA LEU A 285 -16.93 6.18 11.03
C LEU A 285 -18.33 5.55 10.89
N ASP A 286 -18.39 4.24 10.73
CA ASP A 286 -19.64 3.46 10.66
C ASP A 286 -19.96 2.80 12.02
N GLY A 287 -19.26 3.20 13.09
CA GLY A 287 -19.46 2.72 14.45
C GLY A 287 -18.91 1.31 14.73
N LYS A 288 -18.25 0.67 13.77
CA LYS A 288 -17.72 -0.67 13.96
C LYS A 288 -16.47 -0.63 14.84
N LYS A 289 -16.52 -1.42 15.92
CA LYS A 289 -15.44 -1.56 16.91
C LYS A 289 -14.42 -2.62 16.48
N TYR A 290 -13.15 -2.25 16.53
CA TYR A 290 -11.99 -3.10 16.29
C TYR A 290 -11.03 -3.07 17.49
N VAL A 291 -10.23 -4.12 17.64
CA VAL A 291 -9.03 -4.14 18.48
C VAL A 291 -7.84 -3.78 17.59
N ASP A 292 -7.10 -2.73 17.92
CA ASP A 292 -5.82 -2.42 17.27
C ASP A 292 -4.73 -3.30 17.87
N PHE A 293 -4.30 -4.29 17.10
CA PHE A 293 -3.15 -5.14 17.41
C PHE A 293 -2.03 -4.92 16.38
N CYS A 294 -2.03 -3.75 15.74
CA CYS A 294 -1.10 -3.39 14.70
C CYS A 294 -0.15 -2.28 15.17
N TYR A 295 -0.48 -1.02 14.92
CA TYR A 295 0.46 0.09 15.05
C TYR A 295 0.24 0.94 16.31
N MET A 296 -0.89 0.84 17.02
CA MET A 296 -1.17 1.62 18.24
C MET A 296 -0.80 3.11 18.08
N GLY A 297 -1.34 3.73 17.03
CA GLY A 297 -1.07 5.13 16.70
C GLY A 297 0.35 5.36 16.16
N VAL A 298 0.90 4.40 15.40
CA VAL A 298 2.29 4.39 14.91
C VAL A 298 3.29 4.41 16.08
N GLY A 299 2.92 3.73 17.16
CA GLY A 299 3.70 3.53 18.37
C GLY A 299 3.59 4.64 19.40
N THR A 300 2.74 5.64 19.20
CA THR A 300 2.59 6.74 20.16
C THR A 300 1.87 6.27 21.44
N ASN A 301 0.84 5.43 21.35
CA ASN A 301 -0.08 5.13 22.47
C ASN A 301 0.32 3.90 23.29
N ILE A 302 1.49 3.94 23.94
CA ILE A 302 1.99 2.83 24.78
C ILE A 302 1.10 2.55 26.00
N LEU A 303 0.48 3.57 26.58
CA LEU A 303 -0.47 3.48 27.70
C LEU A 303 -1.91 3.24 27.24
N GLY A 304 -2.12 3.10 25.92
CA GLY A 304 -3.43 2.98 25.29
C GLY A 304 -4.02 4.34 24.89
N TYR A 305 -5.02 4.29 24.02
CA TYR A 305 -5.79 5.43 23.54
C TYR A 305 -6.64 6.05 24.66
N SER A 306 -6.72 7.38 24.64
CA SER A 306 -7.54 8.17 25.57
C SER A 306 -7.32 7.75 27.03
N ASN A 307 -6.06 7.73 27.47
CA ASN A 307 -5.71 7.29 28.83
C ASN A 307 -6.15 8.38 29.83
N SER A 308 -7.01 8.03 30.79
CA SER A 308 -7.60 9.02 31.71
C SER A 308 -6.59 9.71 32.62
N LYS A 309 -5.47 9.04 32.96
CA LYS A 309 -4.41 9.64 33.79
C LYS A 309 -3.62 10.71 33.02
N VAL A 310 -3.55 10.61 31.70
CA VAL A 310 -2.94 11.62 30.83
C VAL A 310 -3.98 12.68 30.44
N ASP A 311 -5.11 12.28 29.90
CA ASP A 311 -6.12 13.20 29.35
C ASP A 311 -6.71 14.14 30.41
N SER A 312 -6.88 13.67 31.65
CA SER A 312 -7.39 14.53 32.73
C SER A 312 -6.43 15.67 33.07
N LYS A 313 -5.11 15.48 32.91
CA LYS A 313 -4.12 16.53 33.11
C LYS A 313 -4.14 17.53 31.96
N VAL A 314 -4.23 17.04 30.72
CA VAL A 314 -4.32 17.89 29.53
C VAL A 314 -5.60 18.74 29.54
N LYS A 315 -6.76 18.15 29.85
CA LYS A 315 -8.03 18.89 29.93
C LYS A 315 -7.96 20.06 30.91
N LYS A 316 -7.43 19.81 32.12
CA LYS A 316 -7.23 20.87 33.13
C LYS A 316 -6.31 22.00 32.66
N ILE A 317 -5.40 21.73 31.73
CA ILE A 317 -4.50 22.74 31.15
C ILE A 317 -5.18 23.51 30.04
N ILE A 318 -6.01 22.86 29.22
CA ILE A 318 -6.83 23.54 28.22
C ILE A 318 -7.73 24.59 28.90
N ASP A 319 -8.36 24.24 30.03
CA ASP A 319 -9.19 25.16 30.82
C ASP A 319 -8.40 26.37 31.37
N LYS A 320 -7.07 26.27 31.43
CA LYS A 320 -6.15 27.32 31.90
C LYS A 320 -5.42 28.04 30.77
N GLY A 321 -5.82 27.80 29.51
CA GLY A 321 -5.16 28.33 28.33
C GLY A 321 -3.95 27.51 27.90
N THR A 322 -3.88 27.20 26.60
CA THR A 322 -2.84 26.37 25.98
C THR A 322 -1.55 27.13 25.69
N CYS A 323 -1.67 28.40 25.28
CA CYS A 323 -0.55 29.24 24.86
C CYS A 323 -0.83 30.69 25.27
N SER A 324 0.22 31.44 25.59
CA SER A 324 0.14 32.86 25.96
C SER A 324 1.44 33.58 25.59
N THR A 325 1.50 34.89 25.79
CA THR A 325 2.74 35.68 25.68
C THR A 325 3.81 35.22 26.69
N LEU A 326 3.40 34.67 27.83
CA LEU A 326 4.29 34.15 28.88
C LEU A 326 4.58 32.66 28.69
N ASN A 327 5.74 32.24 29.22
CA ASN A 327 6.24 30.88 29.08
C ASN A 327 5.46 29.84 29.89
N SER A 328 5.44 28.60 29.40
CA SER A 328 4.88 27.43 30.06
C SER A 328 5.75 26.97 31.22
N ARG A 329 5.19 26.87 32.43
CA ARG A 329 5.89 26.26 33.58
C ARG A 329 6.17 24.78 33.32
N GLU A 330 5.28 24.10 32.62
CA GLU A 330 5.35 22.67 32.36
C GLU A 330 6.59 22.27 31.54
N ASP A 331 7.18 23.19 30.79
CA ASP A 331 8.47 22.99 30.11
C ASP A 331 9.60 22.72 31.12
N ILE A 332 9.68 23.53 32.18
CA ILE A 332 10.73 23.40 33.21
C ILE A 332 10.54 22.11 34.01
N ASP A 333 9.30 21.78 34.35
CA ASP A 333 8.98 20.55 35.08
C ASP A 333 9.33 19.31 34.24
N LEU A 334 9.03 19.32 32.94
CA LEU A 334 9.41 18.25 32.02
C LEU A 334 10.93 18.17 31.85
N ALA A 335 11.60 19.31 31.73
CA ALA A 335 13.06 19.36 31.59
C ALA A 335 13.77 18.68 32.76
N LYS A 336 13.38 19.04 33.99
CA LYS A 336 13.88 18.40 35.22
C LYS A 336 13.64 16.90 35.19
N LYS A 337 12.40 16.45 34.90
CA LYS A 337 12.07 15.03 34.85
C LYS A 337 12.91 14.26 33.80
N ILE A 338 13.22 14.87 32.66
CA ILE A 338 14.05 14.23 31.62
C ILE A 338 15.51 14.13 32.05
N ILE A 339 16.06 15.18 32.67
CA ILE A 339 17.43 15.20 33.21
C ILE A 339 17.57 14.17 34.33
N ASP A 340 16.61 14.09 35.26
CA ASP A 340 16.59 13.10 36.34
C ASP A 340 16.63 11.67 35.79
N LEU A 341 15.93 11.41 34.68
CA LEU A 341 15.92 10.10 34.02
C LEU A 341 17.23 9.78 33.27
N HIS A 342 18.05 10.79 32.99
CA HIS A 342 19.27 10.71 32.17
C HIS A 342 20.38 11.62 32.75
N PRO A 343 21.00 11.25 33.89
CA PRO A 343 21.88 12.14 34.67
C PRO A 343 23.19 12.57 33.99
N TRP A 344 23.49 12.04 32.79
CA TRP A 344 24.63 12.47 31.97
C TRP A 344 24.27 13.56 30.94
N PHE A 345 23.01 14.00 30.92
CA PHE A 345 22.55 15.16 30.15
C PHE A 345 22.37 16.35 31.07
N ASP A 346 22.69 17.52 30.56
CA ASP A 346 22.67 18.77 31.32
C ASP A 346 21.44 19.62 31.01
N ALA A 347 20.91 19.49 29.78
CA ALA A 347 19.84 20.35 29.27
C ALA A 347 18.93 19.62 28.29
N VAL A 348 17.80 20.26 27.97
CA VAL A 348 16.83 19.78 26.99
C VAL A 348 16.32 20.90 26.10
N ARG A 349 15.77 20.52 24.95
CA ARG A 349 14.88 21.34 24.12
C ARG A 349 13.67 20.54 23.69
N PHE A 350 12.55 21.22 23.47
CA PHE A 350 11.31 20.61 23.01
C PHE A 350 10.98 20.98 21.56
N GLY A 351 10.29 20.06 20.88
CA GLY A 351 9.73 20.25 19.54
C GLY A 351 8.36 19.58 19.42
N ARG A 352 7.83 19.43 18.20
CA ARG A 352 6.54 18.76 17.97
C ARG A 352 6.61 17.61 16.95
N GLY A 353 7.63 17.58 16.09
CA GLY A 353 7.88 16.48 15.17
C GLY A 353 9.29 15.92 15.30
N GLY A 354 9.47 14.58 15.29
CA GLY A 354 10.82 13.99 15.35
C GLY A 354 11.74 14.49 14.23
N ALA A 355 11.12 14.87 13.11
CA ALA A 355 11.76 15.53 12.02
C ALA A 355 12.40 16.88 12.47
N ASP A 356 11.62 17.85 12.93
CA ASP A 356 12.14 19.18 13.32
C ASP A 356 13.28 19.06 14.36
N THR A 357 13.15 18.11 15.28
CA THR A 357 14.04 17.93 16.41
C THR A 357 15.39 17.34 15.99
N ASN A 358 15.38 16.41 15.04
CA ASN A 358 16.62 15.94 14.42
C ASN A 358 17.33 17.05 13.63
N SER A 359 16.58 17.93 12.95
CA SER A 359 17.17 19.08 12.25
C SER A 359 17.81 20.07 13.23
N ILE A 360 17.22 20.29 14.41
CA ILE A 360 17.85 21.04 15.51
C ILE A 360 19.16 20.37 15.92
N ALA A 361 19.13 19.06 16.22
CA ALA A 361 20.30 18.32 16.67
C ALA A 361 21.47 18.42 15.69
N ILE A 362 21.20 18.30 14.38
CA ILE A 362 22.20 18.46 13.32
C ILE A 362 22.70 19.91 13.24
N ARG A 363 21.81 20.92 13.28
CA ARG A 363 22.21 22.34 13.24
C ARG A 363 23.15 22.70 14.39
N LEU A 364 22.81 22.30 15.61
CA LEU A 364 23.64 22.55 16.79
C LEU A 364 24.98 21.81 16.70
N SER A 365 24.99 20.57 16.19
CA SER A 365 26.23 19.83 15.97
C SER A 365 27.16 20.51 14.96
N ARG A 366 26.60 21.08 13.88
CA ARG A 366 27.35 21.88 12.90
C ARG A 366 27.88 23.17 13.52
N SER A 367 27.04 23.88 14.27
CA SER A 367 27.43 25.12 14.96
C SER A 367 28.61 24.89 15.89
N LEU A 368 28.59 23.81 16.69
CA LEU A 368 29.65 23.46 17.62
C LEU A 368 30.94 23.05 16.91
N THR A 369 30.86 22.14 15.94
CA THR A 369 32.04 21.49 15.37
C THR A 369 32.63 22.23 14.16
N LYS A 370 31.89 23.21 13.61
CA LYS A 370 32.16 23.90 12.33
C LYS A 370 32.31 22.96 11.12
N ASN A 371 31.93 21.70 11.29
CA ASN A 371 31.94 20.68 10.25
C ASN A 371 30.57 20.54 9.59
N ASN A 372 30.53 20.08 8.34
CA ASN A 372 29.28 20.02 7.56
C ASN A 372 28.74 18.60 7.36
N LYS A 373 29.60 17.57 7.43
CA LYS A 373 29.20 16.21 7.04
C LYS A 373 28.50 15.46 8.17
N ILE A 374 27.59 14.57 7.82
CA ILE A 374 26.78 13.78 8.74
C ILE A 374 26.90 12.31 8.34
N ALA A 375 27.14 11.45 9.32
CA ALA A 375 27.06 10.00 9.14
C ALA A 375 25.74 9.47 9.71
N ILE A 376 25.04 8.66 8.93
CA ILE A 376 23.65 8.26 9.15
C ILE A 376 23.54 6.73 9.23
N CYS A 377 22.80 6.24 10.22
CA CYS A 377 22.43 4.83 10.31
C CYS A 377 20.99 4.65 10.83
N GLY A 378 20.06 4.38 9.91
CA GLY A 378 18.62 4.25 10.19
C GLY A 378 17.76 5.32 9.52
N TYR A 379 16.49 5.43 9.95
CA TYR A 379 15.56 6.46 9.44
C TYR A 379 15.30 7.59 10.46
N HIS A 380 15.51 8.83 10.00
CA HIS A 380 15.56 10.03 10.84
C HIS A 380 14.64 11.17 10.36
N GLY A 381 13.67 10.86 9.49
CA GLY A 381 12.71 11.84 8.94
C GLY A 381 12.85 12.05 7.44
N TRP A 382 12.27 13.14 6.93
CA TRP A 382 12.10 13.38 5.49
C TRP A 382 12.85 14.61 4.97
N HIS A 383 13.65 15.28 5.80
CA HIS A 383 14.28 16.56 5.45
C HIS A 383 15.40 16.42 4.43
N ASP A 384 15.73 17.55 3.82
CA ASP A 384 16.78 17.70 2.82
C ASP A 384 18.11 17.08 3.25
N TRP A 385 18.59 17.37 4.47
CA TRP A 385 19.88 16.85 4.92
C TRP A 385 19.86 15.32 4.96
N TYR A 386 18.74 14.68 5.34
CA TYR A 386 18.63 13.23 5.38
C TYR A 386 18.51 12.66 3.97
N LEU A 387 17.59 13.19 3.15
CA LEU A 387 17.34 12.73 1.79
C LEU A 387 18.54 12.95 0.85
N SER A 388 19.37 13.97 1.10
CA SER A 388 20.58 14.25 0.31
C SER A 388 21.59 13.10 0.27
N ALA A 389 21.51 12.13 1.20
CA ALA A 389 22.32 10.92 1.17
C ALA A 389 22.11 10.10 -0.13
N ASN A 390 20.97 10.26 -0.80
CA ASN A 390 20.63 9.58 -2.05
C ASN A 390 21.10 10.30 -3.34
N TYR A 391 21.90 11.38 -3.25
CA TYR A 391 22.44 12.05 -4.44
C TYR A 391 23.50 11.25 -5.20
N LYS A 392 24.35 10.54 -4.47
CA LYS A 392 25.48 9.76 -5.03
C LYS A 392 25.27 8.25 -4.92
N SER A 393 24.17 7.83 -4.30
CA SER A 393 23.91 6.44 -3.96
C SER A 393 22.40 6.21 -3.87
N LYS A 394 21.98 4.95 -3.78
CA LYS A 394 20.64 4.59 -3.33
C LYS A 394 20.65 4.08 -1.88
N SER A 395 21.58 4.57 -1.05
CA SER A 395 21.82 4.00 0.29
C SER A 395 20.62 4.09 1.23
N LEU A 396 19.73 5.08 1.07
CA LEU A 396 18.51 5.16 1.86
C LEU A 396 17.49 4.07 1.51
N ASP A 397 17.59 3.41 0.35
CA ASP A 397 16.71 2.31 -0.03
C ASP A 397 16.82 1.11 0.94
N ASN A 398 17.90 1.04 1.72
CA ASN A 398 18.11 0.04 2.76
C ASN A 398 17.32 0.34 4.03
N PHE A 399 17.03 1.62 4.33
CA PHE A 399 16.31 2.03 5.54
C PHE A 399 14.86 2.48 5.29
N LEU A 400 14.57 2.97 4.09
CA LEU A 400 13.25 3.43 3.66
C LEU A 400 12.56 2.34 2.83
N PHE A 401 12.42 2.57 1.52
CA PHE A 401 11.80 1.68 0.55
C PHE A 401 12.58 1.82 -0.77
N LYS A 402 12.35 0.95 -1.76
CA LYS A 402 13.11 1.01 -3.01
C LYS A 402 12.83 2.30 -3.79
N ASN A 403 13.86 2.83 -4.45
CA ASN A 403 13.80 4.01 -5.31
C ASN A 403 13.27 5.27 -4.60
N VAL A 404 13.85 5.62 -3.44
CA VAL A 404 13.51 6.88 -2.77
C VAL A 404 13.84 8.06 -3.68
N GLU A 405 12.81 8.79 -4.12
CA GLU A 405 12.98 10.04 -4.88
C GLU A 405 13.40 11.19 -3.95
N ILE A 406 14.28 12.04 -4.46
CA ILE A 406 14.83 13.20 -3.72
C ILE A 406 14.56 14.53 -4.45
N LYS A 407 13.55 14.57 -5.32
CA LYS A 407 13.15 15.81 -6.00
C LYS A 407 12.76 16.86 -4.96
N GLY A 408 13.24 18.08 -5.15
CA GLY A 408 13.05 19.19 -4.20
C GLY A 408 14.17 19.32 -3.16
N VAL A 409 15.06 18.32 -3.01
CA VAL A 409 16.28 18.49 -2.22
C VAL A 409 17.27 19.38 -3.02
N PRO A 410 17.96 20.35 -2.39
CA PRO A 410 18.94 21.18 -3.09
C PRO A 410 20.29 20.50 -3.36
N ASN A 411 20.85 20.75 -4.55
CA ASN A 411 22.11 20.14 -5.00
C ASN A 411 23.33 20.50 -4.14
N TYR A 412 23.36 21.66 -3.48
CA TYR A 412 24.49 22.05 -2.62
C TYR A 412 24.65 21.15 -1.38
N GLN A 413 23.60 20.39 -1.02
CA GLN A 413 23.66 19.39 0.06
C GLN A 413 24.30 18.07 -0.40
N LYS A 414 24.62 17.94 -1.68
CA LYS A 414 25.40 16.81 -2.21
C LYS A 414 26.72 16.71 -1.45
N ASN A 415 27.09 15.49 -1.06
CA ASN A 415 28.29 15.17 -0.26
C ASN A 415 28.27 15.67 1.20
N GLN A 416 27.12 16.02 1.76
CA GLN A 416 27.03 16.35 3.18
C GLN A 416 26.57 15.16 4.02
N SER A 417 25.71 14.30 3.49
CA SER A 417 25.16 13.17 4.25
C SER A 417 25.58 11.84 3.68
N PHE A 418 26.00 10.94 4.56
CA PHE A 418 26.53 9.64 4.19
C PHE A 418 25.98 8.54 5.09
N VAL A 419 25.68 7.39 4.49
CA VAL A 419 25.13 6.24 5.19
C VAL A 419 26.24 5.24 5.54
N PHE A 420 26.15 4.64 6.72
CA PHE A 420 26.88 3.42 7.09
C PHE A 420 25.92 2.34 7.59
N GLU A 421 26.36 1.09 7.50
CA GLU A 421 25.54 -0.06 7.83
C GLU A 421 25.50 -0.34 9.35
N PHE A 422 24.30 -0.66 9.84
CA PHE A 422 24.09 -1.01 11.25
C PHE A 422 24.82 -2.30 11.60
N ASN A 423 25.46 -2.36 12.78
CA ASN A 423 26.30 -3.47 13.22
C ASN A 423 27.54 -3.77 12.35
N ASN A 424 27.89 -2.92 11.39
CA ASN A 424 29.07 -3.09 10.53
C ASN A 424 30.12 -2.00 10.81
N LEU A 425 31.10 -2.31 11.67
CA LEU A 425 32.18 -1.38 12.00
C LEU A 425 33.09 -1.06 10.82
N ASN A 426 33.29 -2.00 9.90
CA ASN A 426 34.12 -1.78 8.72
C ASN A 426 33.50 -0.73 7.80
N SER A 427 32.18 -0.78 7.60
CA SER A 427 31.42 0.24 6.88
C SER A 427 31.56 1.62 7.53
N PHE A 428 31.43 1.68 8.86
CA PHE A 428 31.61 2.91 9.63
C PHE A 428 33.03 3.50 9.48
N TYR A 429 34.08 2.71 9.75
CA TYR A 429 35.46 3.21 9.67
C TYR A 429 35.89 3.59 8.24
N LYS A 430 35.44 2.84 7.24
CA LYS A 430 35.65 3.19 5.83
C LYS A 430 35.03 4.56 5.51
N LEU A 431 33.83 4.83 6.02
CA LEU A 431 33.17 6.13 5.84
C LEU A 431 33.93 7.26 6.53
N MET A 432 34.39 7.04 7.76
CA MET A 432 35.06 8.05 8.59
C MET A 432 36.39 8.57 8.00
N LYS A 433 36.99 7.84 7.03
CA LYS A 433 38.15 8.33 6.27
C LYS A 433 37.89 9.66 5.54
N LYS A 434 36.63 10.01 5.23
CA LYS A 434 36.26 11.24 4.50
C LYS A 434 36.52 12.55 5.26
N LYS A 435 36.81 12.51 6.58
CA LYS A 435 36.98 13.65 7.52
C LYS A 435 35.84 14.69 7.48
N GLY A 436 35.82 15.64 8.41
CA GLY A 436 34.88 16.77 8.41
C GLY A 436 33.43 16.43 8.79
N PHE A 437 33.24 15.42 9.64
CA PHE A 437 31.93 15.06 10.18
C PHE A 437 31.62 15.88 11.44
N CYS A 438 30.43 16.47 11.48
CA CYS A 438 29.90 17.13 12.68
C CYS A 438 29.18 16.16 13.62
N ALA A 439 28.51 15.16 13.03
CA ALA A 439 27.66 14.24 13.78
C ALA A 439 27.63 12.83 13.18
N VAL A 440 27.46 11.87 14.08
CA VAL A 440 26.96 10.53 13.78
C VAL A 440 25.55 10.44 14.37
N ILE A 441 24.54 10.29 13.52
CA ILE A 441 23.15 10.07 13.95
C ILE A 441 22.73 8.63 13.64
N MET A 442 22.17 7.95 14.63
CA MET A 442 21.73 6.57 14.45
C MET A 442 20.55 6.17 15.33
N GLU A 443 19.73 5.25 14.81
CA GLU A 443 18.81 4.48 15.64
C GLU A 443 19.59 3.47 16.49
N VAL A 444 19.22 3.30 17.76
CA VAL A 444 19.94 2.39 18.68
C VAL A 444 19.50 0.94 18.51
N GLN A 445 18.18 0.72 18.39
CA GLN A 445 17.59 -0.60 18.17
C GLN A 445 16.22 -0.43 17.50
N ARG A 446 15.96 -1.21 16.44
CA ARG A 446 14.64 -1.29 15.80
C ARG A 446 14.21 -2.73 15.55
N ASN A 447 14.67 -3.34 14.46
CA ASN A 447 14.36 -4.75 14.16
C ASN A 447 15.52 -5.67 14.55
N ILE A 448 16.75 -5.18 14.44
CA ILE A 448 17.96 -5.90 14.87
C ILE A 448 18.44 -5.35 16.22
N LYS A 449 18.99 -6.25 17.06
CA LYS A 449 19.67 -5.89 18.32
C LYS A 449 21.07 -5.31 18.02
N PRO A 450 21.49 -4.21 18.68
CA PRO A 450 22.83 -3.69 18.47
C PRO A 450 23.89 -4.66 18.99
N ASN A 451 24.98 -4.80 18.24
CA ASN A 451 26.24 -5.34 18.73
C ASN A 451 26.84 -4.33 19.72
N LEU A 452 27.15 -4.77 20.94
CA LEU A 452 27.70 -3.89 21.98
C LEU A 452 29.06 -3.31 21.58
N ASN A 453 29.91 -4.09 20.91
CA ASN A 453 31.19 -3.61 20.41
C ASN A 453 30.99 -2.50 19.36
N PHE A 454 29.97 -2.64 18.50
CA PHE A 454 29.63 -1.61 17.52
C PHE A 454 29.26 -0.28 18.18
N LEU A 455 28.33 -0.28 19.15
CA LEU A 455 27.93 0.94 19.86
C LEU A 455 29.09 1.58 20.65
N LYS A 456 29.86 0.75 21.39
CA LYS A 456 31.00 1.24 22.18
C LYS A 456 32.11 1.83 21.29
N SER A 457 32.40 1.18 20.16
CA SER A 457 33.41 1.64 19.21
C SER A 457 33.02 2.96 18.56
N ILE A 458 31.77 3.13 18.14
CA ILE A 458 31.27 4.42 17.60
C ILE A 458 31.34 5.52 18.66
N ARG A 459 30.90 5.23 19.90
CA ARG A 459 30.99 6.20 21.02
C ARG A 459 32.43 6.64 21.27
N LYS A 460 33.37 5.70 21.39
CA LYS A 460 34.80 5.98 21.59
C LYS A 460 35.36 6.81 20.43
N PHE A 461 35.03 6.44 19.19
CA PHE A 461 35.47 7.16 17.99
C PHE A 461 34.96 8.61 17.98
N CYS A 462 33.66 8.82 18.26
CA CYS A 462 33.06 10.15 18.28
C CYS A 462 33.72 11.05 19.34
N SER A 463 33.96 10.51 20.54
CA SER A 463 34.64 11.25 21.60
C SER A 463 36.08 11.64 21.22
N LYS A 464 36.85 10.72 20.61
CA LYS A 464 38.24 10.98 20.20
C LYS A 464 38.35 12.03 19.08
N ASN A 465 37.34 12.16 18.22
CA ASN A 465 37.41 12.99 17.02
C ASN A 465 36.53 14.26 17.10
N ASN A 466 36.03 14.62 18.28
CA ASN A 466 35.10 15.75 18.48
C ASN A 466 33.89 15.71 17.52
N ILE A 467 33.31 14.51 17.33
CA ILE A 467 32.08 14.31 16.56
C ILE A 467 30.92 14.11 17.53
N VAL A 468 29.80 14.79 17.30
CA VAL A 468 28.61 14.65 18.15
C VAL A 468 27.92 13.31 17.87
N LEU A 469 27.79 12.45 18.88
CA LEU A 469 26.99 11.23 18.76
C LEU A 469 25.54 11.52 19.13
N ILE A 470 24.63 11.26 18.19
CA ILE A 470 23.19 11.47 18.33
C ILE A 470 22.48 10.12 18.26
N PHE A 471 21.76 9.76 19.32
CA PHE A 471 20.84 8.63 19.28
C PHE A 471 19.42 9.10 19.00
N ASP A 472 18.91 8.70 17.84
CA ASP A 472 17.50 8.85 17.50
C ASP A 472 16.70 7.72 18.12
N GLU A 473 16.07 8.04 19.25
CA GLU A 473 15.22 7.14 20.02
C GLU A 473 13.74 7.46 19.85
N CYS A 474 13.38 8.07 18.72
CA CYS A 474 12.00 8.41 18.35
C CYS A 474 11.06 7.20 18.36
N SER A 475 11.59 5.99 18.13
CA SER A 475 10.81 4.76 18.15
C SER A 475 11.11 3.86 19.34
N SER A 476 12.33 3.83 19.87
CA SER A 476 12.75 2.94 20.96
C SER A 476 12.53 3.53 22.35
N GLY A 477 12.52 4.86 22.48
CA GLY A 477 12.38 5.57 23.74
C GLY A 477 11.08 5.26 24.47
N PHE A 478 11.19 5.15 25.80
CA PHE A 478 10.10 4.90 26.75
C PHE A 478 9.34 3.59 26.50
N ARG A 479 9.95 2.61 25.82
CA ARG A 479 9.35 1.29 25.57
C ARG A 479 9.91 0.21 26.47
N GLU A 480 11.11 -0.27 26.20
CA GLU A 480 11.71 -1.39 26.94
C GLU A 480 12.42 -0.93 28.22
N VAL A 481 12.65 0.38 28.36
CA VAL A 481 13.23 1.05 29.53
C VAL A 481 12.47 2.36 29.76
N LEU A 482 12.39 2.82 31.01
CA LEU A 482 11.97 4.19 31.33
C LEU A 482 13.11 5.17 30.97
N GLY A 483 12.88 5.97 29.92
CA GLY A 483 13.92 6.76 29.23
C GLY A 483 14.32 6.11 27.90
N GLY A 484 15.56 6.32 27.45
CA GLY A 484 16.06 5.70 26.22
C GLY A 484 16.53 4.25 26.37
N ILE A 485 16.47 3.48 25.28
CA ILE A 485 16.99 2.11 25.22
C ILE A 485 18.51 2.07 25.34
N HIS A 486 19.22 3.17 25.06
CA HIS A 486 20.65 3.28 25.29
C HIS A 486 21.05 2.99 26.75
N LYS A 487 20.16 3.23 27.73
CA LYS A 487 20.33 2.83 29.14
C LYS A 487 20.50 1.32 29.31
N LYS A 488 19.77 0.52 28.51
CA LYS A 488 19.87 -0.94 28.48
C LYS A 488 21.25 -1.41 28.06
N PHE A 489 21.91 -0.65 27.19
CA PHE A 489 23.22 -0.98 26.62
C PHE A 489 24.38 -0.27 27.31
N LYS A 490 24.10 0.66 28.23
CA LYS A 490 25.09 1.46 28.95
C LYS A 490 26.08 2.17 28.01
N VAL A 491 25.58 2.70 26.89
CA VAL A 491 26.34 3.55 25.95
C VAL A 491 25.61 4.86 25.84
N TYR A 492 26.23 5.96 26.26
CA TYR A 492 25.56 7.25 26.40
C TYR A 492 25.94 8.20 25.25
N PRO A 493 24.96 8.71 24.47
CA PRO A 493 25.22 9.64 23.38
C PRO A 493 25.50 11.06 23.92
N ASP A 494 25.92 11.97 23.05
CA ASP A 494 25.99 13.40 23.43
C ASP A 494 24.62 14.07 23.35
N LEU A 495 23.78 13.63 22.40
CA LEU A 495 22.38 14.02 22.25
C LEU A 495 21.49 12.77 22.11
N ALA A 496 20.29 12.80 22.70
CA ALA A 496 19.24 11.82 22.45
C ALA A 496 17.93 12.51 22.07
N MET A 497 17.27 11.99 21.03
CA MET A 497 15.94 12.47 20.62
C MET A 497 14.85 11.47 21.01
N PHE A 498 13.83 11.94 21.72
CA PHE A 498 12.65 11.16 22.10
C PHE A 498 11.38 11.75 21.50
N SER A 499 10.43 10.88 21.17
CA SER A 499 9.11 11.26 20.66
C SER A 499 8.13 10.11 20.88
N LYS A 500 6.99 10.14 20.20
CA LYS A 500 5.96 9.11 20.17
C LYS A 500 5.46 8.71 21.56
N SER A 501 6.06 7.67 22.14
CA SER A 501 5.63 7.04 23.40
C SER A 501 5.53 8.06 24.53
N ILE A 502 6.48 9.00 24.60
CA ILE A 502 6.55 10.01 25.66
C ILE A 502 5.29 10.87 25.74
N GLY A 503 4.68 11.24 24.61
CA GLY A 503 3.45 12.05 24.59
C GLY A 503 2.15 11.23 24.66
N ASN A 504 2.23 9.90 24.61
CA ASN A 504 1.09 8.99 24.56
C ASN A 504 -0.07 9.40 23.60
N GLY A 505 0.27 9.99 22.45
CA GLY A 505 -0.69 10.46 21.44
C GLY A 505 -0.75 11.99 21.27
N TYR A 506 -0.19 12.76 22.20
CA TYR A 506 -0.04 14.21 22.07
C TYR A 506 1.28 14.57 21.37
N PRO A 507 1.30 15.61 20.50
CA PRO A 507 2.52 16.04 19.82
C PRO A 507 3.55 16.60 20.82
N ILE A 508 4.69 15.94 20.92
CA ILE A 508 5.83 16.40 21.72
C ILE A 508 7.06 15.59 21.32
N THR A 509 8.19 16.27 21.23
CA THR A 509 9.52 15.68 21.08
C THR A 509 10.46 16.33 22.07
N VAL A 510 11.50 15.59 22.46
CA VAL A 510 12.52 16.03 23.39
C VAL A 510 13.87 15.79 22.74
N LEU A 511 14.71 16.82 22.70
CA LEU A 511 16.15 16.71 22.45
C LEU A 511 16.86 16.91 23.79
N ALA A 512 17.38 15.85 24.38
CA ALA A 512 18.15 15.91 25.62
C ALA A 512 19.64 15.76 25.31
N GLY A 513 20.51 16.44 26.04
CA GLY A 513 21.92 16.44 25.69
C GLY A 513 22.83 17.24 26.60
N LYS A 514 24.10 17.29 26.21
CA LYS A 514 25.11 18.11 26.89
C LYS A 514 24.91 19.60 26.64
N SER A 515 25.10 20.43 27.66
CA SER A 515 24.95 21.89 27.59
C SER A 515 25.86 22.50 26.53
N ARG A 516 27.10 22.02 26.40
CA ARG A 516 28.05 22.47 25.36
C ARG A 516 27.51 22.37 23.92
N ILE A 517 26.52 21.51 23.66
CA ILE A 517 25.90 21.39 22.34
C ILE A 517 24.58 22.15 22.29
N LEU A 518 23.75 22.06 23.34
CA LEU A 518 22.45 22.73 23.36
C LEU A 518 22.58 24.26 23.43
N ASN A 519 23.63 24.78 24.10
CA ASN A 519 23.94 26.21 24.17
C ASN A 519 24.37 26.80 22.82
N GLU A 520 24.67 25.99 21.80
CA GLU A 520 24.85 26.52 20.44
C GLU A 520 23.58 27.18 19.88
N SER A 521 22.42 26.96 20.50
CA SER A 521 21.20 27.70 20.16
C SER A 521 21.29 29.21 20.45
N TYR A 522 22.25 29.65 21.26
CA TYR A 522 22.59 31.08 21.37
C TYR A 522 23.36 31.61 20.14
N ASN A 523 24.02 30.72 19.39
CA ASN A 523 24.84 31.05 18.22
C ASN A 523 24.13 30.81 16.87
N THR A 524 22.91 30.26 16.89
CA THR A 524 22.15 29.96 15.68
C THR A 524 20.65 30.00 15.92
N PHE A 525 19.89 30.47 14.93
CA PHE A 525 18.45 30.65 15.10
C PHE A 525 17.73 29.30 15.21
N VAL A 526 17.01 29.08 16.32
CA VAL A 526 16.18 27.91 16.53
C VAL A 526 14.92 28.26 17.33
N SER A 527 13.84 28.62 16.62
CA SER A 527 12.56 28.99 17.25
C SER A 527 11.33 28.43 16.51
N SER A 528 10.22 28.30 17.23
CA SER A 528 8.88 28.01 16.69
C SER A 528 7.81 28.36 17.72
N THR A 529 6.71 28.95 17.26
CA THR A 529 5.59 29.40 18.11
C THR A 529 5.02 28.29 18.99
N TYR A 530 4.88 27.07 18.47
CA TYR A 530 4.22 25.97 19.19
C TYR A 530 5.18 25.13 20.03
N TRP A 531 6.43 25.54 20.23
CA TRP A 531 7.35 24.75 21.06
C TRP A 531 7.17 24.97 22.56
N SER A 532 6.66 26.14 22.97
CA SER A 532 6.36 26.54 24.35
C SER A 532 4.88 26.46 24.74
N GLU A 533 4.05 25.79 23.93
CA GLU A 533 2.65 25.52 24.32
C GLU A 533 2.56 24.44 25.41
N ARG A 534 1.49 24.46 26.22
CA ARG A 534 1.40 23.71 27.47
C ARG A 534 0.92 22.27 27.34
N ILE A 535 0.22 21.88 26.26
CA ILE A 535 -0.38 20.55 26.08
C ILE A 535 0.70 19.47 25.97
N GLY A 536 1.68 19.64 25.06
CA GLY A 536 2.73 18.67 24.82
C GLY A 536 3.53 18.31 26.08
N PRO A 537 4.10 19.31 26.79
CA PRO A 537 4.83 19.10 28.04
C PRO A 537 3.99 18.47 29.15
N THR A 538 2.75 18.94 29.33
CA THR A 538 1.80 18.36 30.29
C THR A 538 1.53 16.88 30.00
N ALA A 539 1.25 16.55 28.74
CA ALA A 539 0.97 15.19 28.32
C ALA A 539 2.20 14.29 28.52
N ALA A 540 3.40 14.80 28.23
CA ALA A 540 4.65 14.08 28.45
C ALA A 540 4.89 13.78 29.93
N LEU A 541 4.78 14.79 30.79
CA LEU A 541 4.89 14.62 32.24
C LEU A 541 3.90 13.60 32.78
N ALA A 542 2.61 13.75 32.44
CA ALA A 542 1.57 12.83 32.88
C ALA A 542 1.81 11.39 32.37
N SER A 543 2.29 11.26 31.12
CA SER A 543 2.63 9.96 30.53
C SER A 543 3.82 9.30 31.23
N ILE A 544 4.90 10.04 31.48
CA ILE A 544 6.08 9.52 32.20
C ILE A 544 5.69 9.06 33.60
N ASN A 545 4.93 9.87 34.34
CA ASN A 545 4.49 9.54 35.70
C ASN A 545 3.61 8.29 35.72
N GLU A 546 2.70 8.15 34.75
CA GLU A 546 1.86 6.95 34.63
C GLU A 546 2.67 5.71 34.20
N MET A 547 3.66 5.88 33.31
CA MET A 547 4.58 4.80 32.93
C MET A 547 5.40 4.31 34.12
N GLU A 548 5.89 5.23 34.95
CA GLU A 548 6.63 4.94 36.17
C GLU A 548 5.77 4.19 37.18
N ARG A 549 4.57 4.72 37.49
CA ARG A 549 3.60 4.09 38.40
C ARG A 549 3.26 2.65 37.98
N LEU A 550 3.00 2.43 36.70
CA LEU A 550 2.64 1.11 36.16
C LEU A 550 3.85 0.20 35.94
N LYS A 551 5.06 0.75 35.92
CA LYS A 551 6.25 0.09 35.35
C LYS A 551 5.96 -0.42 33.92
N SER A 552 5.40 0.45 33.09
CA SER A 552 4.84 0.12 31.76
C SER A 552 5.81 -0.68 30.87
N TRP A 553 7.10 -0.35 30.92
CA TRP A 553 8.14 -1.01 30.13
C TRP A 553 8.31 -2.49 30.47
N LYS A 554 8.13 -2.86 31.75
CA LYS A 554 8.13 -4.27 32.18
C LYS A 554 6.91 -4.99 31.62
N ILE A 555 5.73 -4.37 31.76
CA ILE A 555 4.46 -4.93 31.30
C ILE A 555 4.50 -5.22 29.79
N ILE A 556 4.85 -4.23 28.96
CA ILE A 556 4.84 -4.43 27.51
C ILE A 556 5.91 -5.43 27.06
N THR A 557 7.08 -5.43 27.71
CA THR A 557 8.17 -6.36 27.36
C THR A 557 7.77 -7.80 27.69
N GLN A 558 7.14 -8.02 28.84
CA GLN A 558 6.62 -9.34 29.23
C GLN A 558 5.51 -9.81 28.28
N LYS A 559 4.53 -8.94 27.97
CA LYS A 559 3.45 -9.25 27.02
C LYS A 559 4.01 -9.56 25.62
N GLY A 560 4.97 -8.78 25.17
CA GLY A 560 5.58 -9.01 23.86
C GLY A 560 6.35 -10.32 23.77
N ARG A 561 7.10 -10.68 24.82
CA ARG A 561 7.73 -12.01 24.94
C ARG A 561 6.69 -13.12 24.89
N TYR A 562 5.59 -12.97 25.63
CA TYR A 562 4.50 -13.93 25.64
C TYR A 562 3.88 -14.11 24.24
N ILE A 563 3.56 -13.00 23.55
CA ILE A 563 3.02 -13.01 22.19
C ILE A 563 3.99 -13.72 21.23
N LYS A 564 5.26 -13.32 21.21
CA LYS A 564 6.29 -13.91 20.33
C LYS A 564 6.41 -15.43 20.55
N ASN A 565 6.50 -15.87 21.80
CA ASN A 565 6.59 -17.28 22.13
C ASN A 565 5.35 -18.08 21.72
N LYS A 566 4.15 -17.51 21.89
CA LYS A 566 2.90 -18.19 21.48
C LYS A 566 2.75 -18.26 19.97
N ILE A 567 3.09 -17.20 19.23
CA ILE A 567 3.09 -17.25 17.76
C ILE A 567 4.09 -18.28 17.24
N LEU A 568 5.28 -18.41 17.84
CA LEU A 568 6.24 -19.46 17.49
C LEU A 568 5.68 -20.88 17.71
N LYS A 569 4.94 -21.11 18.80
CA LYS A 569 4.26 -22.39 19.04
C LYS A 569 3.19 -22.66 17.99
N ILE A 570 2.36 -21.65 17.69
CA ILE A 570 1.30 -21.72 16.67
C ILE A 570 1.90 -21.98 15.28
N SER A 571 3.02 -21.34 14.94
CA SER A 571 3.68 -21.50 13.64
C SER A 571 4.23 -22.90 13.45
N LYS A 572 4.92 -23.45 14.48
CA LYS A 572 5.38 -24.85 14.48
C LYS A 572 4.22 -25.83 14.30
N LYS A 573 3.14 -25.66 15.08
CA LYS A 573 1.93 -26.51 15.00
C LYS A 573 1.29 -26.50 13.61
N ASN A 574 1.28 -25.35 12.93
CA ASN A 574 0.68 -25.20 11.61
C ASN A 574 1.69 -25.26 10.45
N LYS A 575 2.93 -25.73 10.70
CA LYS A 575 4.00 -25.85 9.70
C LYS A 575 4.26 -24.55 8.90
N ILE A 576 4.14 -23.41 9.58
CA ILE A 576 4.46 -22.09 9.02
C ILE A 576 5.90 -21.73 9.39
N ASN A 577 6.76 -21.58 8.39
CA ASN A 577 8.11 -21.07 8.57
C ASN A 577 8.07 -19.54 8.70
N LEU A 578 8.50 -19.01 9.84
CA LEU A 578 8.58 -17.57 10.07
C LEU A 578 9.81 -17.19 10.90
N LYS A 579 10.26 -15.94 10.73
CA LYS A 579 11.32 -15.34 11.56
C LYS A 579 10.82 -14.04 12.18
N PHE A 580 11.20 -13.80 13.42
CA PHE A 580 10.89 -12.57 14.15
C PHE A 580 12.07 -11.59 14.11
N ASN A 581 11.76 -10.32 14.31
CA ASN A 581 12.72 -9.32 14.73
C ASN A 581 13.12 -9.52 16.23
N GLU A 582 14.09 -8.75 16.70
CA GLU A 582 14.63 -8.86 18.07
C GLU A 582 13.89 -8.00 19.11
N SER A 583 13.06 -7.03 18.69
CA SER A 583 12.32 -6.18 19.64
C SER A 583 11.17 -6.94 20.31
N LEU A 584 10.97 -6.65 21.60
CA LEU A 584 9.86 -7.20 22.39
C LEU A 584 8.71 -6.21 22.54
N SER A 585 8.94 -4.92 22.34
CA SER A 585 7.89 -3.90 22.42
C SER A 585 7.26 -3.57 21.06
N ILE A 586 8.00 -3.78 19.97
CA ILE A 586 7.52 -3.65 18.59
C ILE A 586 7.90 -4.91 17.83
N ILE A 587 7.01 -5.90 17.83
CA ILE A 587 7.25 -7.20 17.23
C ILE A 587 6.99 -7.10 15.73
N ASN A 588 7.86 -7.68 14.92
CA ASN A 588 7.63 -7.93 13.50
C ASN A 588 7.99 -9.38 13.17
N PHE A 589 7.23 -10.04 12.30
CA PHE A 589 7.58 -11.36 11.79
C PHE A 589 7.41 -11.46 10.28
N LYS A 590 8.30 -12.22 9.64
CA LYS A 590 8.25 -12.52 8.20
C LYS A 590 7.97 -14.01 8.01
N ILE A 591 6.98 -14.33 7.17
CA ILE A 591 6.67 -15.70 6.76
C ILE A 591 7.46 -16.03 5.49
N PHE A 592 8.01 -17.25 5.44
CA PHE A 592 8.73 -17.79 4.30
C PHE A 592 7.99 -19.03 3.79
N GLY A 593 7.65 -19.04 2.51
CA GLY A 593 6.94 -20.15 1.88
C GLY A 593 6.91 -19.98 0.36
N LYS A 594 5.92 -20.57 -0.31
CA LYS A 594 5.75 -20.52 -1.78
C LYS A 594 5.53 -19.12 -2.34
N TYR A 595 4.96 -18.20 -1.55
CA TYR A 595 4.63 -16.85 -2.00
C TYR A 595 5.54 -15.78 -1.38
N ASP A 596 5.49 -14.56 -1.91
CA ASP A 596 6.08 -13.39 -1.24
C ASP A 596 5.38 -13.12 0.10
N HIS A 597 6.12 -12.68 1.12
CA HIS A 597 5.60 -12.32 2.46
C HIS A 597 4.37 -11.40 2.39
N SER A 598 4.31 -10.49 1.42
CA SER A 598 3.17 -9.60 1.18
C SER A 598 1.85 -10.33 1.01
N VAL A 599 1.84 -11.53 0.38
CA VAL A 599 0.64 -12.36 0.23
C VAL A 599 0.13 -12.82 1.58
N TYR A 600 1.02 -13.35 2.41
CA TYR A 600 0.69 -13.80 3.77
C TYR A 600 0.23 -12.64 4.65
N LYS A 601 0.94 -11.51 4.61
CA LYS A 601 0.59 -10.30 5.35
C LYS A 601 -0.83 -9.83 5.01
N ASN A 602 -1.17 -9.71 3.73
CA ASN A 602 -2.51 -9.29 3.30
C ASN A 602 -3.57 -10.34 3.70
N PHE A 603 -3.27 -11.63 3.57
CA PHE A 603 -4.21 -12.68 3.96
C PHE A 603 -4.49 -12.67 5.47
N ILE A 604 -3.45 -12.49 6.30
CA ILE A 604 -3.59 -12.34 7.76
C ILE A 604 -4.47 -11.13 8.08
N SER A 605 -4.15 -9.95 7.51
CA SER A 605 -4.95 -8.73 7.73
C SER A 605 -6.42 -8.96 7.36
N GLN A 606 -6.70 -9.60 6.22
CA GLN A 606 -8.05 -9.86 5.74
C GLN A 606 -8.84 -10.73 6.71
N GLU A 607 -8.29 -11.89 7.07
CA GLU A 607 -9.02 -12.86 7.90
C GLU A 607 -9.18 -12.35 9.33
N MET A 608 -8.19 -11.63 9.86
CA MET A 608 -8.25 -11.06 11.21
C MET A 608 -9.19 -9.85 11.28
N LEU A 609 -9.31 -9.07 10.20
CA LEU A 609 -10.27 -7.96 10.14
C LEU A 609 -11.73 -8.46 10.21
N LYS A 610 -12.04 -9.62 9.62
CA LYS A 610 -13.34 -10.30 9.76
C LYS A 610 -13.65 -10.65 11.22
N LYS A 611 -12.62 -10.84 12.04
CA LYS A 611 -12.69 -11.10 13.49
C LYS A 611 -12.62 -9.84 14.36
N LYS A 612 -12.68 -8.66 13.73
CA LYS A 612 -12.59 -7.33 14.35
C LYS A 612 -11.20 -7.00 14.94
N PHE A 613 -10.13 -7.58 14.39
CA PHE A 613 -8.75 -7.20 14.70
C PHE A 613 -8.15 -6.40 13.55
N ILE A 614 -7.60 -5.22 13.85
CA ILE A 614 -6.69 -4.51 12.95
C ILE A 614 -5.30 -5.04 13.28
N CYS A 615 -4.73 -5.88 12.42
CA CYS A 615 -3.39 -6.45 12.59
C CYS A 615 -2.77 -6.79 11.25
N ASN A 616 -1.45 -6.93 11.24
CA ASN A 616 -0.69 -7.47 10.12
C ASN A 616 0.50 -8.28 10.68
N ASP A 617 1.65 -8.19 10.04
CA ASP A 617 2.92 -8.80 10.44
C ASP A 617 3.68 -8.02 11.54
N THR A 618 3.14 -6.89 11.99
CA THR A 618 3.74 -6.00 12.99
C THR A 618 2.76 -5.73 14.13
N ILE A 619 3.28 -5.79 15.36
CA ILE A 619 2.51 -5.64 16.60
C ILE A 619 3.23 -4.65 17.53
N TYR A 620 2.63 -3.49 17.75
CA TYR A 620 3.04 -2.54 18.77
C TYR A 620 2.32 -2.86 20.08
N VAL A 621 3.09 -3.29 21.08
CA VAL A 621 2.51 -3.75 22.36
C VAL A 621 2.19 -2.55 23.24
N SER A 622 0.95 -2.47 23.71
CA SER A 622 0.46 -1.48 24.67
C SER A 622 0.13 -2.14 26.02
N VAL A 623 0.19 -1.35 27.10
CA VAL A 623 -0.31 -1.76 28.41
C VAL A 623 -1.80 -2.15 28.34
N ALA A 624 -2.58 -1.51 27.45
CA ALA A 624 -4.01 -1.78 27.29
C ALA A 624 -4.34 -3.18 26.72
N HIS A 625 -3.38 -3.88 26.10
CA HIS A 625 -3.60 -5.25 25.64
C HIS A 625 -3.69 -6.22 26.82
N THR A 626 -4.90 -6.57 27.25
CA THR A 626 -5.09 -7.54 28.34
C THR A 626 -4.75 -8.97 27.91
N ASN A 627 -4.39 -9.83 28.87
CA ASN A 627 -4.10 -11.24 28.58
C ASN A 627 -5.27 -11.95 27.89
N LYS A 628 -6.52 -11.63 28.29
CA LYS A 628 -7.74 -12.13 27.63
C LYS A 628 -7.80 -11.75 26.15
N LEU A 629 -7.49 -10.50 25.81
CA LEU A 629 -7.47 -10.03 24.42
C LEU A 629 -6.32 -10.64 23.62
N ILE A 630 -5.14 -10.73 24.22
CA ILE A 630 -3.96 -11.37 23.60
C ILE A 630 -4.28 -12.83 23.26
N ASN A 631 -4.87 -13.58 24.19
CA ASN A 631 -5.22 -15.00 23.97
C ASN A 631 -6.30 -15.16 22.90
N ARG A 632 -7.29 -14.26 22.86
CA ARG A 632 -8.29 -14.25 21.78
C ARG A 632 -7.64 -13.98 20.41
N TYR A 633 -6.75 -12.99 20.33
CA TYR A 633 -5.99 -12.70 19.11
C TYR A 633 -5.20 -13.92 18.64
N LEU A 634 -4.45 -14.56 19.53
CA LEU A 634 -3.63 -15.73 19.23
C LEU A 634 -4.48 -16.92 18.74
N LYS A 635 -5.65 -17.15 19.35
CA LYS A 635 -6.58 -18.20 18.92
C LYS A 635 -7.10 -17.97 17.49
N GLU A 636 -7.49 -16.74 17.16
CA GLU A 636 -7.93 -16.42 15.79
C GLU A 636 -6.76 -16.50 14.80
N LEU A 637 -5.57 -16.04 15.18
CA LEU A 637 -4.36 -16.14 14.35
C LEU A 637 -3.99 -17.60 14.03
N GLU A 638 -4.14 -18.51 15.00
CA GLU A 638 -3.94 -19.95 14.79
C GLU A 638 -4.86 -20.51 13.71
N LEU A 639 -6.14 -20.14 13.71
CA LEU A 639 -7.09 -20.53 12.66
C LEU A 639 -6.69 -19.98 11.28
N VAL A 640 -6.14 -18.76 11.24
CA VAL A 640 -5.61 -18.16 10.01
C VAL A 640 -4.37 -18.90 9.53
N PHE A 641 -3.45 -19.27 10.42
CA PHE A 641 -2.25 -20.03 10.06
C PHE A 641 -2.61 -21.42 9.53
N LYS A 642 -3.63 -22.07 10.10
CA LYS A 642 -4.19 -23.32 9.57
C LYS A 642 -4.71 -23.15 8.13
N LYS A 643 -5.43 -22.06 7.85
CA LYS A 643 -5.89 -21.73 6.49
C LYS A 643 -4.72 -21.47 5.54
N ILE A 644 -3.70 -20.73 5.97
CA ILE A 644 -2.49 -20.47 5.17
C ILE A 644 -1.85 -21.79 4.76
N TYR A 645 -1.61 -22.69 5.71
CA TYR A 645 -1.03 -24.00 5.44
C TYR A 645 -1.84 -24.80 4.40
N LEU A 646 -3.16 -24.90 4.59
CA LEU A 646 -4.05 -25.62 3.67
C LEU A 646 -4.08 -25.00 2.26
N TYR A 647 -4.20 -23.68 2.17
CA TYR A 647 -4.30 -22.99 0.90
C TYR A 647 -2.96 -22.90 0.16
N GLU A 648 -1.84 -22.86 0.88
CA GLU A 648 -0.52 -22.92 0.25
C GLU A 648 -0.22 -24.31 -0.33
N LYS A 649 -0.63 -25.39 0.37
CA LYS A 649 -0.51 -26.76 -0.12
C LYS A 649 -1.26 -26.95 -1.45
N ASN A 650 -2.45 -26.35 -1.58
CA ASN A 650 -3.29 -26.43 -2.77
C ASN A 650 -3.03 -25.31 -3.80
N GLU A 651 -2.04 -24.44 -3.57
CA GLU A 651 -1.71 -23.28 -4.41
C GLU A 651 -2.86 -22.27 -4.61
N GLU A 652 -3.76 -22.20 -3.62
CA GLU A 652 -4.95 -21.35 -3.64
C GLU A 652 -4.78 -20.06 -2.82
N LEU A 653 -3.73 -19.91 -2.01
CA LEU A 653 -3.63 -18.81 -1.03
C LEU A 653 -3.82 -17.42 -1.66
N PHE A 654 -3.13 -17.18 -2.78
CA PHE A 654 -3.24 -15.92 -3.53
C PHE A 654 -4.66 -15.66 -4.04
N VAL A 655 -5.40 -16.72 -4.37
CA VAL A 655 -6.77 -16.66 -4.92
C VAL A 655 -7.80 -16.40 -3.83
N LYS A 656 -7.52 -16.83 -2.60
CA LYS A 656 -8.39 -16.58 -1.43
C LYS A 656 -8.29 -15.15 -0.91
N LEU A 657 -7.38 -14.34 -1.44
CA LEU A 657 -7.42 -12.90 -1.24
C LEU A 657 -8.68 -12.33 -1.92
N GLU A 658 -9.47 -11.62 -1.16
CA GLU A 658 -10.69 -10.95 -1.62
C GLU A 658 -10.37 -9.63 -2.34
N GLN A 659 -9.13 -9.16 -2.26
CA GLN A 659 -8.67 -7.85 -2.72
C GLN A 659 -7.26 -7.92 -3.35
N ASP A 660 -6.88 -6.85 -4.07
CA ASP A 660 -5.51 -6.65 -4.52
C ASP A 660 -4.54 -6.65 -3.34
N LEU A 661 -3.33 -7.17 -3.56
CA LEU A 661 -2.21 -6.92 -2.67
C LEU A 661 -1.98 -5.41 -2.53
N SER A 662 -1.68 -4.98 -1.32
CA SER A 662 -0.98 -3.71 -1.15
C SER A 662 0.36 -3.78 -1.88
N ASN A 663 0.54 -2.96 -2.92
CA ASN A 663 1.82 -2.78 -3.62
C ASN A 663 2.68 -1.69 -2.94
N ILE A 664 2.28 -1.19 -1.77
CA ILE A 664 2.99 -0.13 -1.05
C ILE A 664 4.02 -0.77 -0.13
N GLU A 665 5.30 -0.65 -0.48
CA GLU A 665 6.39 -1.07 0.41
C GLU A 665 6.38 -0.22 1.69
N PHE A 666 6.45 -0.87 2.85
CA PHE A 666 6.61 -0.18 4.13
C PHE A 666 8.10 0.06 4.43
N PHE A 667 8.40 0.95 5.38
CA PHE A 667 9.78 1.25 5.76
C PHE A 667 10.55 0.00 6.22
N LYS A 668 11.75 -0.22 5.66
CA LYS A 668 12.66 -1.31 6.05
C LYS A 668 13.25 -1.09 7.45
N ARG A 669 13.68 0.13 7.78
CA ARG A 669 14.39 0.47 9.04
C ARG A 669 15.69 -0.36 9.19
N LEU A 670 16.20 -0.53 10.41
CA LEU A 670 17.38 -1.36 10.71
C LEU A 670 17.07 -2.85 10.48
N ASN A 671 17.28 -3.34 9.26
CA ASN A 671 16.90 -4.68 8.78
C ASN A 671 18.08 -5.52 8.29
#